data_AF-A0A1H3QN55-F1
#
_entry.id   AF-A0A1H3QN55-F1
#
_cell.length_a   1.000
_cell.length_b   1.000
_cell.length_c   1.000
_cell.angle_alpha   90.00
_cell.angle_beta   90.00
_cell.angle_gamma   90.00
#
_symmetry.space_group_name_H-M   'P 1'
#
loop_
_entity.id
_entity.type
_entity.pdbx_description
1 polymer ?
#
loop_
_entity_poly.entity_id
_entity_poly.type
_entity_poly.pdbx_seq_one_letter_code
_entity_poly.pdbx_strand_id
1 'polypeptide(L)'
;MRVGRAFRRETDLWATAWQQVETSLEQIDGARDADDPHRRKVEVLLRVAGVVERRRAVADPEGALSAPVVDALPQQYWDVETEKMLAVDGWDPALRAWRVPGTDELELAVAQLRVTLSNDDEPKVTLHDEVRLPRPRSIFTRSPGKGQPPALLVLPAYPGVGSAPIVGPSGRNVDVAADPKGGDHGRSGDRVSLFCQARRRDATMSGVPFLSLGDADEEPDEPPEAVVAWGTLCARRRSAPRNDVKLTIAPSSPPPATGGLVTAATTVLDGLRTGILTPFTAAPALASIAAQARAVAAALPGDGEVLTEAAAELKELGCRTFLPDSVADAAAALRGSAAAWTALADAADDVRLKSSADSRRAMADAIEAVAAAGEPELLATPVESGPLRADLDDATAARIGYPDGTLRQLRLLEATFASSWRGRVRWFADRHRLLLDGLAARFRAPSVLGVRALVNGGDTGLLYTGLTVGEDATVGSDTLTTAQPASLVPSLSELEPGTVGIVTGERPAAAVIVGLDRRADRLALVTTPLRVSTTPGPPGSPGIVAAGSTISSVATALADTELRLGEAAAGPHADGPVHEAVGLWSRLCLVYGRGVIDAEIRGSAALRTVPEPSTVPLQAMPLHGSVPAFATSLVLARLRPELWTGTPAGRVPLIARPGELLLLRGRAAPDPDTGTPGPMVQGVVEVDSVVRATASLVDRMDTSAAAILASDPAALPGPDAGSCLVCGPQEDVAVVVLRRSWLATALVGEVTLRRDFPGFDVPSLATGRLLPLDFLAEVTSRSSAELAGPPDVDRAEEFAAALEVFRGWTRHALE
;
A
#
# COMPACT_ATOMS: atom_id res chain seq x y z
N MET A 1 1.51 35.83 17.30
CA MET A 1 0.75 34.56 17.14
C MET A 1 0.03 34.50 15.80
N ARG A 2 0.11 35.55 14.97
CA ARG A 2 -0.66 35.64 13.72
C ARG A 2 -0.16 34.66 12.68
N VAL A 3 1.17 34.50 12.58
CA VAL A 3 1.77 33.55 11.64
C VAL A 3 1.49 32.12 12.10
N GLY A 4 1.64 31.84 13.41
CA GLY A 4 1.22 30.57 13.99
C GLY A 4 -0.23 30.21 13.68
N ARG A 5 -1.17 31.15 13.86
CA ARG A 5 -2.60 30.95 13.52
C ARG A 5 -2.80 30.61 12.05
N ALA A 6 -2.20 31.41 11.17
CA ALA A 6 -2.35 31.21 9.73
C ALA A 6 -1.77 29.86 9.30
N PHE A 7 -0.59 29.51 9.81
CA PHE A 7 0.05 28.24 9.53
C PHE A 7 -0.77 27.06 10.05
N ARG A 8 -1.27 27.13 11.30
CA ARG A 8 -2.13 26.09 11.88
C ARG A 8 -3.42 25.88 11.08
N ARG A 9 -4.10 26.96 10.70
CA ARG A 9 -5.30 26.88 9.85
C ARG A 9 -5.01 26.23 8.51
N GLU A 10 -3.86 26.55 7.90
CA GLU A 10 -3.45 25.91 6.65
C GLU A 10 -3.14 24.43 6.87
N THR A 11 -2.44 24.05 7.95
CA THR A 11 -2.20 22.62 8.25
C THR A 11 -3.49 21.86 8.53
N ASP A 12 -4.46 22.45 9.23
CA ASP A 12 -5.75 21.82 9.51
C ASP A 12 -6.59 21.66 8.22
N LEU A 13 -6.51 22.63 7.31
CA LEU A 13 -7.13 22.55 5.98
C LEU A 13 -6.49 21.42 5.15
N TRP A 14 -5.16 21.32 5.17
CA TRP A 14 -4.43 20.22 4.53
C TRP A 14 -4.83 18.86 5.09
N ALA A 15 -4.88 18.72 6.42
CA ALA A 15 -5.32 17.50 7.09
C ALA A 15 -6.76 17.13 6.70
N THR A 16 -7.67 18.10 6.69
CA THR A 16 -9.08 17.89 6.31
C THR A 16 -9.21 17.46 4.84
N ALA A 17 -8.49 18.12 3.94
CA ALA A 17 -8.51 17.78 2.51
C ALA A 17 -7.92 16.39 2.26
N TRP A 18 -6.85 16.03 3.00
CA TRP A 18 -6.26 14.70 2.91
C TRP A 18 -7.16 13.62 3.51
N GLN A 19 -7.85 13.90 4.62
CA GLN A 19 -8.82 12.98 5.21
C GLN A 19 -9.92 12.60 4.21
N GLN A 20 -10.37 13.53 3.35
CA GLN A 20 -11.32 13.21 2.28
C GLN A 20 -10.74 12.26 1.22
N VAL A 21 -9.43 12.30 0.97
CA VAL A 21 -8.74 11.32 0.10
C VAL A 21 -8.75 9.96 0.77
N GLU A 22 -8.37 9.90 2.05
CA GLU A 22 -8.34 8.65 2.82
C GLU A 22 -9.72 8.00 2.92
N THR A 23 -10.76 8.77 3.26
CA THR A 23 -12.14 8.26 3.28
C THR A 23 -12.59 7.74 1.92
N SER A 24 -12.17 8.37 0.82
CA SER A 24 -12.50 7.86 -0.53
C SER A 24 -11.79 6.52 -0.80
N LEU A 25 -10.52 6.40 -0.39
CA LEU A 25 -9.75 5.15 -0.54
C LEU A 25 -10.31 4.04 0.36
N GLU A 26 -10.67 4.35 1.60
CA GLU A 26 -11.31 3.41 2.53
C GLU A 26 -12.66 2.90 1.98
N GLN A 27 -13.45 3.77 1.35
CA GLN A 27 -14.69 3.38 0.67
C GLN A 27 -14.43 2.46 -0.53
N ILE A 28 -13.37 2.72 -1.31
CA ILE A 28 -12.96 1.85 -2.42
C ILE A 28 -12.52 0.48 -1.89
N ASP A 29 -11.69 0.45 -0.84
CA ASP A 29 -11.23 -0.79 -0.22
C ASP A 29 -12.41 -1.57 0.36
N GLY A 30 -13.34 -0.91 1.06
CA GLY A 30 -14.57 -1.55 1.56
C GLY A 30 -15.49 -2.08 0.45
N ALA A 31 -15.63 -1.37 -0.66
CA ALA A 31 -16.39 -1.85 -1.82
C ALA A 31 -15.70 -3.03 -2.52
N ARG A 32 -14.37 -3.05 -2.53
CA ARG A 32 -13.57 -4.18 -3.04
C ARG A 32 -13.74 -5.41 -2.18
N ASP A 33 -13.66 -5.27 -0.86
CA ASP A 33 -13.88 -6.36 0.08
C ASP A 33 -15.31 -6.91 -0.03
N ALA A 34 -16.30 -6.04 -0.31
CA ALA A 34 -17.67 -6.45 -0.59
C ALA A 34 -17.84 -7.19 -1.93
N ASP A 35 -17.09 -6.83 -2.99
CA ASP A 35 -17.12 -7.56 -4.27
C ASP A 35 -16.39 -8.91 -4.21
N ASP A 36 -15.42 -9.08 -3.33
CA ASP A 36 -14.52 -10.24 -3.32
C ASP A 36 -15.23 -11.60 -3.28
N PRO A 37 -16.24 -11.84 -2.42
CA PRO A 37 -16.96 -13.11 -2.39
C PRO A 37 -17.71 -13.38 -3.71
N HIS A 38 -18.32 -12.34 -4.30
CA HIS A 38 -19.04 -12.46 -5.55
C HIS A 38 -18.09 -12.68 -6.73
N ARG A 39 -16.94 -12.00 -6.73
CA ARG A 39 -15.84 -12.22 -7.67
C ARG A 39 -15.36 -13.67 -7.62
N ARG A 40 -15.00 -14.18 -6.43
CA ARG A 40 -14.59 -15.57 -6.25
C ARG A 40 -15.66 -16.54 -6.73
N LYS A 41 -16.93 -16.29 -6.42
CA LYS A 41 -18.06 -17.11 -6.87
C LYS A 41 -18.16 -17.14 -8.40
N VAL A 42 -18.09 -16.00 -9.07
CA VAL A 42 -18.07 -15.94 -10.54
C VAL A 42 -16.84 -16.66 -11.10
N GLU A 43 -15.65 -16.45 -10.56
CA GLU A 43 -14.41 -17.11 -11.01
C GLU A 43 -14.49 -18.64 -10.93
N VAL A 44 -15.02 -19.17 -9.82
CA VAL A 44 -15.22 -20.62 -9.65
C VAL A 44 -16.23 -21.15 -10.65
N LEU A 45 -17.38 -20.47 -10.80
CA LEU A 45 -18.42 -20.87 -11.74
C LEU A 45 -17.92 -20.81 -13.20
N LEU A 46 -17.07 -19.83 -13.55
CA LEU A 46 -16.43 -19.75 -14.87
C LEU A 46 -15.41 -20.88 -15.09
N ARG A 47 -14.67 -21.32 -14.07
CA ARG A 47 -13.81 -22.52 -14.17
C ARG A 47 -14.64 -23.75 -14.51
N VAL A 48 -15.77 -23.95 -13.83
CA VAL A 48 -16.70 -25.05 -14.12
C VAL A 48 -17.28 -24.92 -15.54
N ALA A 49 -17.73 -23.73 -15.94
CA ALA A 49 -18.21 -23.45 -17.29
C ALA A 49 -17.15 -23.78 -18.37
N GLY A 50 -15.87 -23.47 -18.10
CA GLY A 50 -14.75 -23.83 -18.97
C GLY A 50 -14.55 -25.34 -19.13
N VAL A 51 -14.71 -26.11 -18.04
CA VAL A 51 -14.68 -27.58 -18.12
C VAL A 51 -15.87 -28.10 -18.91
N VAL A 52 -17.09 -27.62 -18.63
CA VAL A 52 -18.31 -28.01 -19.35
C VAL A 52 -18.13 -27.77 -20.85
N GLU A 53 -17.69 -26.59 -21.26
CA GLU A 53 -17.55 -26.27 -22.67
C GLU A 53 -16.38 -27.02 -23.34
N ARG A 54 -15.28 -27.34 -22.62
CA ARG A 54 -14.25 -28.27 -23.13
C ARG A 54 -14.81 -29.67 -23.37
N ARG A 55 -15.67 -30.17 -22.48
CA ARG A 55 -16.35 -31.48 -22.64
C ARG A 55 -17.38 -31.44 -23.77
N ARG A 56 -18.11 -30.34 -23.92
CA ARG A 56 -19.05 -30.15 -25.03
C ARG A 56 -18.34 -30.00 -26.37
N ALA A 57 -17.19 -29.33 -26.44
CA ALA A 57 -16.41 -29.20 -27.68
C ALA A 57 -15.96 -30.57 -28.23
N VAL A 58 -15.85 -31.54 -27.33
CA VAL A 58 -15.61 -32.94 -27.69
C VAL A 58 -16.89 -33.58 -28.25
N ALA A 59 -18.07 -33.40 -27.67
CA ALA A 59 -19.30 -34.01 -28.21
C ALA A 59 -19.87 -33.30 -29.46
N ASP A 60 -19.79 -31.97 -29.48
CA ASP A 60 -20.36 -31.05 -30.46
C ASP A 60 -19.36 -29.89 -30.69
N PRO A 61 -18.34 -30.11 -31.55
CA PRO A 61 -17.29 -29.12 -31.82
C PRO A 61 -17.83 -27.88 -32.51
N GLU A 62 -18.98 -27.98 -33.19
CA GLU A 62 -19.59 -26.84 -33.85
C GLU A 62 -20.43 -26.01 -32.87
N GLY A 63 -21.05 -26.58 -31.83
CA GLY A 63 -21.93 -25.86 -30.90
C GLY A 63 -21.29 -25.38 -29.58
N ALA A 64 -20.05 -25.77 -29.30
CA ALA A 64 -19.35 -25.41 -28.05
C ALA A 64 -18.64 -24.04 -28.13
N LEU A 65 -18.57 -23.37 -26.98
CA LEU A 65 -17.74 -22.18 -26.78
C LEU A 65 -16.36 -22.60 -26.22
N SER A 66 -15.37 -21.71 -26.30
CA SER A 66 -14.03 -21.90 -25.76
C SER A 66 -13.89 -21.30 -24.36
N ALA A 67 -12.78 -21.59 -23.67
CA ALA A 67 -12.58 -21.24 -22.26
C ALA A 67 -12.87 -19.76 -21.92
N PRO A 68 -13.51 -19.47 -20.76
CA PRO A 68 -13.87 -18.10 -20.35
C PRO A 68 -12.70 -17.25 -19.86
N VAL A 69 -11.61 -17.86 -19.38
CA VAL A 69 -10.48 -17.17 -18.75
C VAL A 69 -9.25 -17.25 -19.65
N VAL A 70 -8.54 -16.12 -19.79
CA VAL A 70 -7.32 -16.00 -20.60
C VAL A 70 -6.11 -16.20 -19.69
N ASP A 71 -5.71 -17.45 -19.48
CA ASP A 71 -4.44 -17.73 -18.81
C ASP A 71 -3.24 -17.38 -19.72
N ALA A 72 -3.46 -17.47 -21.03
CA ALA A 72 -2.58 -16.99 -22.09
C ALA A 72 -3.40 -16.68 -23.35
N LEU A 73 -3.02 -15.64 -24.11
CA LEU A 73 -3.59 -15.40 -25.43
C LEU A 73 -3.12 -16.52 -26.38
N PRO A 74 -4.03 -17.17 -27.14
CA PRO A 74 -3.61 -18.17 -28.13
C PRO A 74 -2.67 -17.48 -29.11
N GLN A 75 -1.47 -18.05 -29.31
CA GLN A 75 -0.48 -17.51 -30.24
C GLN A 75 -0.75 -17.96 -31.67
N GLN A 76 -1.56 -19.00 -31.85
CA GLN A 76 -1.90 -19.58 -33.14
C GLN A 76 -3.33 -20.14 -33.13
N TYR A 77 -3.98 -20.19 -34.28
CA TYR A 77 -5.29 -20.83 -34.50
C TYR A 77 -5.23 -21.79 -35.69
N TRP A 78 -6.08 -22.81 -35.68
CA TRP A 78 -6.25 -23.70 -36.83
C TRP A 78 -7.30 -23.13 -37.77
N ASP A 79 -6.87 -22.78 -38.98
CA ASP A 79 -7.75 -22.37 -40.06
C ASP A 79 -8.26 -23.63 -40.78
N VAL A 80 -9.58 -23.86 -40.70
CA VAL A 80 -10.22 -25.04 -41.32
C VAL A 80 -10.28 -24.91 -42.84
N GLU A 81 -10.27 -23.70 -43.40
CA GLU A 81 -10.26 -23.52 -44.86
C GLU A 81 -8.88 -23.77 -45.45
N THR A 82 -7.82 -23.35 -44.75
CA THR A 82 -6.44 -23.50 -45.25
C THR A 82 -5.70 -24.70 -44.67
N GLU A 83 -6.32 -25.43 -43.73
CA GLU A 83 -5.76 -26.57 -43.00
C GLU A 83 -4.37 -26.27 -42.40
N LYS A 84 -4.19 -25.05 -41.87
CA LYS A 84 -2.90 -24.59 -41.33
C LYS A 84 -3.06 -23.92 -39.98
N MET A 85 -1.99 -24.05 -39.19
CA MET A 85 -1.79 -23.21 -38.00
C MET A 85 -1.34 -21.82 -38.43
N LEU A 86 -2.18 -20.82 -38.19
CA LEU A 86 -1.89 -19.41 -38.45
C LEU A 86 -1.58 -18.69 -37.14
N ALA A 87 -0.64 -17.75 -37.18
CA ALA A 87 -0.31 -16.92 -36.02
C ALA A 87 -1.47 -15.96 -35.70
N VAL A 88 -1.72 -15.77 -34.40
CA VAL A 88 -2.73 -14.85 -33.88
C VAL A 88 -2.04 -13.53 -33.53
N ASP A 89 -2.50 -12.42 -34.12
CA ASP A 89 -2.32 -11.13 -33.49
C ASP A 89 -3.24 -11.10 -32.26
N GLY A 90 -2.66 -10.96 -31.06
CA GLY A 90 -3.20 -11.39 -29.76
C GLY A 90 -4.60 -10.92 -29.34
N TRP A 91 -5.39 -10.26 -30.16
CA TRP A 91 -6.69 -9.69 -29.83
C TRP A 91 -7.71 -9.73 -30.99
N ASP A 92 -7.63 -10.70 -31.89
CA ASP A 92 -8.58 -10.84 -33.02
C ASP A 92 -10.06 -10.92 -32.52
N PRO A 93 -10.94 -9.97 -32.91
CA PRO A 93 -12.36 -9.98 -32.56
C PRO A 93 -13.09 -11.26 -32.97
N ALA A 94 -12.67 -11.91 -34.06
CA ALA A 94 -13.24 -13.17 -34.50
C ALA A 94 -13.03 -14.28 -33.45
N LEU A 95 -11.89 -14.29 -32.76
CA LEU A 95 -11.57 -15.27 -31.72
C LEU A 95 -12.37 -15.06 -30.41
N ARG A 96 -12.80 -13.83 -30.13
CA ARG A 96 -13.64 -13.51 -28.96
C ARG A 96 -15.08 -13.97 -29.10
N ALA A 97 -15.61 -14.00 -30.32
CA ALA A 97 -16.97 -14.47 -30.59
C ALA A 97 -17.20 -15.92 -30.14
N TRP A 98 -16.13 -16.72 -30.14
CA TRP A 98 -16.15 -18.14 -29.80
C TRP A 98 -15.86 -18.44 -28.33
N ARG A 99 -15.72 -17.44 -27.45
CA ARG A 99 -15.42 -17.69 -26.01
C ARG A 99 -16.69 -17.77 -25.18
N VAL A 100 -16.61 -18.41 -24.04
CA VAL A 100 -17.56 -18.21 -22.95
C VAL A 100 -17.37 -16.78 -22.38
N PRO A 101 -18.43 -16.00 -22.11
CA PRO A 101 -18.31 -14.71 -21.41
C PRO A 101 -17.60 -14.88 -20.07
N GLY A 102 -16.56 -14.09 -19.84
CA GLY A 102 -15.72 -14.18 -18.65
C GLY A 102 -15.79 -12.92 -17.79
N THR A 103 -14.86 -12.83 -16.85
CA THR A 103 -14.71 -11.69 -15.93
C THR A 103 -14.46 -10.38 -16.70
N ASP A 104 -13.61 -10.42 -17.73
CA ASP A 104 -13.27 -9.25 -18.54
C ASP A 104 -14.52 -8.58 -19.14
N GLU A 105 -15.48 -9.36 -19.65
CA GLU A 105 -16.69 -8.80 -20.23
C GLU A 105 -17.66 -8.24 -19.19
N LEU A 106 -17.68 -8.80 -17.99
CA LEU A 106 -18.42 -8.24 -16.85
C LEU A 106 -17.81 -6.92 -16.41
N GLU A 107 -16.49 -6.81 -16.36
CA GLU A 107 -15.79 -5.56 -16.05
C GLU A 107 -15.98 -4.52 -17.14
N LEU A 108 -15.96 -4.92 -18.42
CA LEU A 108 -16.26 -4.04 -19.54
C LEU A 108 -17.72 -3.54 -19.53
N ALA A 109 -18.65 -4.33 -19.00
CA ALA A 109 -20.06 -3.94 -18.88
C ALA A 109 -20.25 -2.79 -17.88
N VAL A 110 -19.44 -2.73 -16.82
CA VAL A 110 -19.48 -1.66 -15.80
C VAL A 110 -18.47 -0.54 -16.06
N ALA A 111 -17.64 -0.65 -17.10
CA ALA A 111 -16.66 0.36 -17.45
C ALA A 111 -17.33 1.68 -17.86
N GLN A 112 -16.70 2.80 -17.50
CA GLN A 112 -17.20 4.12 -17.89
C GLN A 112 -17.24 4.29 -19.41
N LEU A 113 -18.34 4.86 -19.90
CA LEU A 113 -18.50 5.24 -21.28
C LEU A 113 -17.77 6.55 -21.56
N ARG A 114 -16.84 6.55 -22.51
CA ARG A 114 -16.38 7.79 -23.14
C ARG A 114 -17.39 8.12 -24.23
N VAL A 115 -18.03 9.28 -24.14
CA VAL A 115 -18.87 9.81 -25.21
C VAL A 115 -18.06 10.92 -25.89
N THR A 116 -17.38 10.59 -26.99
CA THR A 116 -16.90 11.61 -27.92
C THR A 116 -18.03 11.95 -28.86
N LEU A 117 -18.72 13.06 -28.59
CA LEU A 117 -19.59 13.68 -29.58
C LEU A 117 -18.68 14.28 -30.66
N SER A 118 -18.78 13.73 -31.87
CA SER A 118 -18.11 14.26 -33.06
C SER A 118 -18.74 15.60 -33.43
N ASN A 119 -17.89 16.61 -33.62
CA ASN A 119 -18.28 17.96 -34.00
C ASN A 119 -18.64 18.04 -35.50
N ASP A 120 -19.87 17.69 -35.85
CA ASP A 120 -20.53 18.36 -36.99
C ASP A 120 -21.63 19.26 -36.40
N ASP A 121 -21.33 20.56 -36.39
CA ASP A 121 -22.13 21.76 -36.06
C ASP A 121 -22.45 22.13 -34.59
N GLU A 122 -21.45 22.78 -33.94
CA GLU A 122 -21.40 23.52 -32.65
C GLU A 122 -22.69 24.26 -32.14
N PRO A 123 -22.89 24.48 -30.80
CA PRO A 123 -21.91 25.14 -29.93
C PRO A 123 -21.66 24.54 -28.51
N LYS A 124 -20.35 24.32 -28.26
CA LYS A 124 -19.54 24.58 -27.04
C LYS A 124 -20.13 24.29 -25.65
N VAL A 125 -19.83 23.08 -25.16
CA VAL A 125 -19.29 22.87 -23.80
C VAL A 125 -18.04 22.01 -23.91
N THR A 126 -16.87 22.61 -23.72
CA THR A 126 -15.60 21.92 -23.55
C THR A 126 -15.44 21.53 -22.08
N LEU A 127 -15.48 20.24 -21.79
CA LEU A 127 -14.87 19.66 -20.59
C LEU A 127 -13.95 18.53 -21.05
N HIS A 128 -12.73 18.93 -21.39
CA HIS A 128 -11.60 18.03 -21.44
C HIS A 128 -11.12 17.83 -20.00
N ASP A 129 -11.32 16.63 -19.46
CA ASP A 129 -10.42 16.07 -18.47
C ASP A 129 -10.40 14.55 -18.63
N GLU A 130 -9.33 14.05 -19.25
CA GLU A 130 -9.05 12.63 -19.32
C GLU A 130 -8.76 12.09 -17.93
N VAL A 131 -9.48 11.07 -17.51
CA VAL A 131 -9.18 10.34 -16.28
C VAL A 131 -8.83 8.93 -16.67
N ARG A 132 -7.53 8.72 -16.91
CA ARG A 132 -6.95 7.39 -16.93
C ARG A 132 -6.90 6.92 -15.48
N LEU A 133 -7.49 5.77 -15.19
CA LEU A 133 -7.37 5.06 -13.92
C LEU A 133 -5.88 4.99 -13.50
N PRO A 134 -5.44 5.65 -12.43
CA PRO A 134 -4.27 5.20 -11.70
C PRO A 134 -4.69 4.00 -10.83
N ARG A 135 -3.92 2.92 -10.96
CA ARG A 135 -4.01 1.60 -10.31
C ARG A 135 -4.35 1.65 -8.80
N PRO A 136 -5.04 0.62 -8.24
CA PRO A 136 -4.87 0.24 -6.84
C PRO A 136 -3.50 -0.43 -6.64
N ARG A 137 -2.90 -0.18 -5.46
CA ARG A 137 -1.53 -0.53 -5.00
C ARG A 137 -1.06 -1.93 -5.42
N SER A 138 0.02 -2.02 -6.20
CA SER A 138 1.34 -2.38 -5.64
C SER A 138 2.49 -1.51 -6.19
N ILE A 139 3.50 -1.35 -5.35
CA ILE A 139 4.67 -0.46 -5.47
C ILE A 139 5.64 -0.89 -6.61
N PHE A 140 5.96 0.09 -7.47
CA PHE A 140 7.04 0.33 -8.46
C PHE A 140 7.79 -0.77 -9.24
N THR A 141 7.98 -0.49 -10.54
CA THR A 141 9.33 -0.27 -11.13
C THR A 141 9.27 0.76 -12.27
N ARG A 142 10.27 1.65 -12.31
CA ARG A 142 10.62 2.49 -13.47
C ARG A 142 11.97 1.99 -14.00
N SER A 143 12.10 1.80 -15.31
CA SER A 143 13.31 2.26 -16.02
C SER A 143 13.14 2.34 -17.53
N PRO A 144 13.92 3.21 -18.20
CA PRO A 144 13.56 3.86 -19.45
C PRO A 144 14.34 3.30 -20.65
N GLY A 145 13.63 2.99 -21.74
CA GLY A 145 14.23 2.84 -23.06
C GLY A 145 13.81 3.99 -23.96
N LYS A 146 14.76 4.84 -24.40
CA LYS A 146 14.53 5.73 -25.55
C LYS A 146 14.08 4.87 -26.73
N GLY A 147 12.84 5.07 -27.20
CA GLY A 147 12.28 4.38 -28.36
C GLY A 147 11.19 3.34 -28.05
N GLN A 148 10.81 3.10 -26.79
CA GLN A 148 9.62 2.30 -26.48
C GLN A 148 8.37 3.19 -26.38
N PRO A 149 7.22 2.78 -26.96
CA PRO A 149 5.97 3.52 -26.86
C PRO A 149 5.51 3.64 -25.39
N PRO A 150 4.84 4.74 -25.02
CA PRO A 150 4.41 4.99 -23.64
C PRO A 150 3.43 3.90 -23.15
N ALA A 151 3.84 3.20 -22.09
CA ALA A 151 3.07 2.41 -21.13
C ALA A 151 1.79 1.71 -21.65
N LEU A 152 1.93 0.40 -21.89
CA LEU A 152 0.84 -0.58 -21.98
C LEU A 152 -0.16 -0.40 -20.82
N LEU A 153 -1.46 -0.35 -21.15
CA LEU A 153 -2.51 -0.36 -20.13
C LEU A 153 -2.62 -1.80 -19.61
N VAL A 154 -2.16 -2.01 -18.38
CA VAL A 154 -2.28 -3.28 -17.67
C VAL A 154 -3.53 -3.18 -16.80
N LEU A 155 -4.60 -3.85 -17.20
CA LEU A 155 -5.69 -4.15 -16.29
C LEU A 155 -5.18 -5.24 -15.32
N PRO A 156 -5.51 -5.17 -14.02
CA PRO A 156 -5.28 -6.32 -13.15
C PRO A 156 -6.05 -7.51 -13.71
N ALA A 157 -5.33 -8.56 -14.11
CA ALA A 157 -5.95 -9.82 -14.46
C ALA A 157 -6.42 -10.47 -13.16
N TYR A 158 -7.74 -10.52 -12.97
CA TYR A 158 -8.35 -11.32 -11.92
C TYR A 158 -8.94 -12.59 -12.58
N PRO A 159 -8.53 -13.82 -12.21
CA PRO A 159 -7.47 -14.22 -11.27
C PRO A 159 -6.20 -14.75 -11.97
N GLY A 160 -5.02 -14.25 -11.58
CA GLY A 160 -3.73 -14.80 -11.99
C GLY A 160 -2.56 -13.90 -11.60
N VAL A 161 -1.42 -14.48 -11.20
CA VAL A 161 -0.22 -13.76 -10.71
C VAL A 161 0.53 -13.01 -11.83
N GLY A 162 -0.14 -12.69 -12.94
CA GLY A 162 0.46 -12.09 -14.12
C GLY A 162 -0.44 -11.03 -14.73
N SER A 163 0.09 -9.82 -14.87
CA SER A 163 -0.47 -8.79 -15.74
C SER A 163 -0.46 -9.26 -17.20
N ALA A 164 -1.61 -9.51 -17.80
CA ALA A 164 -1.69 -9.67 -19.26
C ALA A 164 -1.52 -8.28 -19.92
N PRO A 165 -0.53 -8.08 -20.80
CA PRO A 165 -0.33 -6.80 -21.46
C PRO A 165 -1.40 -6.58 -22.54
N ILE A 166 -2.23 -5.55 -22.40
CA ILE A 166 -3.03 -5.03 -23.51
C ILE A 166 -2.16 -4.04 -24.28
N VAL A 167 -1.93 -4.32 -25.56
CA VAL A 167 -1.24 -3.41 -26.48
C VAL A 167 -2.04 -2.12 -26.60
N GLY A 168 -1.68 -1.12 -25.81
CA GLY A 168 -2.17 0.25 -25.98
C GLY A 168 -1.50 0.85 -27.23
N PRO A 169 -2.26 1.29 -28.25
CA PRO A 169 -1.66 1.86 -29.42
C PRO A 169 -1.18 3.28 -29.16
N SER A 170 0.00 3.57 -29.71
CA SER A 170 0.50 4.90 -29.99
C SER A 170 -0.58 5.76 -30.65
N GLY A 171 -1.00 6.84 -29.98
CA GLY A 171 -1.55 8.03 -30.61
C GLY A 171 -2.94 7.95 -31.27
N ARG A 172 -3.67 6.83 -31.21
CA ARG A 172 -5.07 6.77 -31.63
C ARG A 172 -5.92 6.07 -30.58
N ASN A 173 -6.89 6.83 -30.06
CA ASN A 173 -7.88 6.41 -29.07
C ASN A 173 -8.60 5.14 -29.56
N VAL A 174 -8.41 4.01 -28.88
CA VAL A 174 -9.33 2.88 -28.98
C VAL A 174 -10.43 3.14 -27.96
N ASP A 175 -11.37 4.01 -28.32
CA ASP A 175 -12.73 3.61 -28.03
C ASP A 175 -12.99 2.41 -28.94
N VAL A 176 -13.58 1.37 -28.37
CA VAL A 176 -14.12 0.27 -29.16
C VAL A 176 -15.36 0.78 -29.90
N ALA A 177 -15.12 1.55 -30.97
CA ALA A 177 -16.11 1.98 -31.94
C ALA A 177 -15.42 2.42 -33.24
N ALA A 178 -16.01 1.96 -34.35
CA ALA A 178 -15.96 2.48 -35.71
C ALA A 178 -14.60 2.87 -36.30
N ASP A 179 -14.21 2.10 -37.32
CA ASP A 179 -13.20 2.46 -38.31
C ASP A 179 -13.35 3.93 -38.75
N PRO A 180 -12.30 4.78 -38.64
CA PRO A 180 -12.36 6.18 -39.04
C PRO A 180 -12.07 6.39 -40.53
N LYS A 181 -12.15 5.37 -41.39
CA LYS A 181 -11.90 5.53 -42.83
C LYS A 181 -13.08 5.08 -43.68
N GLY A 182 -13.74 6.08 -44.28
CA GLY A 182 -14.80 5.90 -45.25
C GLY A 182 -14.41 4.94 -46.38
N GLY A 183 -15.34 4.06 -46.70
CA GLY A 183 -15.26 3.08 -47.77
C GLY A 183 -16.60 2.37 -47.84
N ASP A 184 -17.45 2.88 -48.72
CA ASP A 184 -18.77 2.41 -49.08
C ASP A 184 -18.78 0.88 -49.30
N HIS A 185 -19.32 0.09 -48.36
CA HIS A 185 -19.93 -1.24 -48.51
C HIS A 185 -20.68 -1.61 -47.22
N GLY A 186 -21.94 -2.06 -47.36
CA GLY A 186 -22.97 -1.99 -46.35
C GLY A 186 -22.81 -2.89 -45.10
N ARG A 187 -23.34 -2.37 -43.99
CA ARG A 187 -23.77 -3.04 -42.74
C ARG A 187 -22.73 -3.93 -42.02
N SER A 188 -21.82 -3.31 -41.26
CA SER A 188 -21.37 -3.86 -39.96
C SER A 188 -20.75 -2.79 -39.06
N GLY A 189 -21.55 -1.82 -38.62
CA GLY A 189 -21.17 -0.91 -37.55
C GLY A 189 -21.42 -1.56 -36.20
N ASP A 190 -20.43 -2.30 -35.68
CA ASP A 190 -20.31 -2.82 -34.31
C ASP A 190 -19.38 -4.02 -34.41
N ARG A 191 -18.16 -4.00 -33.84
CA ARG A 191 -17.36 -5.22 -33.54
C ARG A 191 -15.95 -4.86 -33.05
N VAL A 192 -15.82 -4.58 -31.74
CA VAL A 192 -14.67 -5.08 -30.93
C VAL A 192 -15.13 -5.37 -29.48
N SER A 193 -16.28 -4.84 -29.04
CA SER A 193 -16.94 -5.07 -27.74
C SER A 193 -18.31 -5.67 -27.99
N LEU A 194 -18.69 -6.70 -27.23
CA LEU A 194 -20.03 -7.29 -27.26
C LEU A 194 -21.14 -6.30 -26.88
N PHE A 195 -20.74 -5.24 -26.17
CA PHE A 195 -21.62 -4.14 -25.84
C PHE A 195 -21.19 -2.92 -26.64
N CYS A 196 -22.01 -2.55 -27.62
CA CYS A 196 -21.99 -1.20 -28.16
C CYS A 196 -22.14 -0.20 -27.01
N GLN A 197 -21.77 1.06 -27.26
CA GLN A 197 -21.85 2.12 -26.25
C GLN A 197 -23.25 2.20 -25.61
N ALA A 198 -24.31 2.03 -26.42
CA ALA A 198 -25.69 1.96 -25.94
C ALA A 198 -25.92 0.76 -24.99
N ARG A 199 -25.48 -0.45 -25.33
CA ARG A 199 -25.66 -1.63 -24.46
C ARG A 199 -24.87 -1.58 -23.16
N ARG A 200 -23.69 -0.92 -23.13
CA ARG A 200 -22.97 -0.62 -21.86
C ARG A 200 -23.74 0.41 -21.03
N ARG A 201 -24.36 1.40 -21.69
CA ARG A 201 -25.23 2.39 -21.04
C ARG A 201 -26.48 1.74 -20.48
N ASP A 202 -27.06 0.76 -21.16
CA ASP A 202 -28.26 0.04 -20.72
C ASP A 202 -27.93 -0.98 -19.62
N ALA A 203 -26.79 -1.66 -19.73
CA ALA A 203 -26.27 -2.56 -18.69
C ALA A 203 -25.92 -1.83 -17.40
N THR A 204 -25.48 -0.58 -17.51
CA THR A 204 -25.28 0.29 -16.35
C THR A 204 -26.60 0.96 -15.96
N MET A 205 -27.19 1.86 -16.71
CA MET A 205 -28.25 2.75 -16.21
C MET A 205 -29.67 2.16 -16.17
N SER A 206 -29.84 0.86 -15.93
CA SER A 206 -31.16 0.20 -15.97
C SER A 206 -32.21 0.98 -15.15
N GLY A 207 -33.25 1.46 -15.83
CA GLY A 207 -34.41 2.09 -15.20
C GLY A 207 -34.45 3.63 -15.16
N VAL A 208 -33.52 4.36 -15.79
CA VAL A 208 -33.71 5.82 -15.99
C VAL A 208 -34.06 6.12 -17.45
N PRO A 209 -35.34 6.39 -17.78
CA PRO A 209 -35.71 6.88 -19.09
C PRO A 209 -35.24 8.34 -19.20
N PHE A 210 -34.02 8.57 -19.67
CA PHE A 210 -33.50 9.92 -19.88
C PHE A 210 -33.40 10.24 -21.37
N LEU A 211 -34.45 10.93 -21.84
CA LEU A 211 -34.58 11.69 -23.08
C LEU A 211 -34.20 10.93 -24.36
N SER A 212 -35.16 10.19 -24.90
CA SER A 212 -35.26 10.03 -26.36
C SER A 212 -35.56 11.41 -26.95
N LEU A 213 -34.51 12.09 -27.43
CA LEU A 213 -34.63 13.27 -28.27
C LEU A 213 -34.55 12.79 -29.72
N GLY A 214 -35.69 12.37 -30.26
CA GLY A 214 -35.83 11.97 -31.65
C GLY A 214 -36.88 10.89 -31.82
N ASP A 215 -38.02 11.28 -32.39
CA ASP A 215 -39.17 10.48 -32.81
C ASP A 215 -40.09 9.95 -31.69
N ALA A 216 -41.28 10.56 -31.63
CA ALA A 216 -42.26 10.46 -30.55
C ALA A 216 -43.39 9.45 -30.80
N ASP A 217 -43.24 8.51 -31.75
CA ASP A 217 -44.35 7.63 -32.18
C ASP A 217 -44.07 6.11 -32.04
N GLU A 218 -42.96 5.70 -31.44
CA GLU A 218 -42.77 4.31 -31.00
C GLU A 218 -42.72 4.27 -29.47
N GLU A 219 -43.80 3.77 -28.84
CA GLU A 219 -43.70 3.23 -27.48
C GLU A 219 -42.57 2.19 -27.48
N PRO A 220 -41.57 2.28 -26.59
CA PRO A 220 -40.57 1.24 -26.49
C PRO A 220 -41.25 0.03 -25.87
N ASP A 221 -41.68 -0.91 -26.72
CA ASP A 221 -42.04 -2.26 -26.33
C ASP A 221 -40.81 -2.89 -25.64
N GLU A 222 -40.89 -2.92 -24.31
CA GLU A 222 -39.96 -3.55 -23.37
C GLU A 222 -38.59 -2.85 -23.18
N PRO A 223 -38.09 -2.75 -21.93
CA PRO A 223 -36.71 -2.32 -21.69
C PRO A 223 -35.77 -3.26 -22.46
N PRO A 224 -34.72 -2.77 -23.14
CA PRO A 224 -33.87 -3.60 -23.98
C PRO A 224 -33.37 -4.79 -23.16
N GLU A 225 -33.70 -6.01 -23.59
CA GLU A 225 -33.38 -7.26 -22.91
C GLU A 225 -31.90 -7.26 -22.48
N ALA A 226 -31.75 -7.15 -21.18
CA ALA A 226 -30.60 -6.55 -20.55
C ALA A 226 -29.45 -7.54 -20.36
N VAL A 227 -28.25 -6.99 -20.23
CA VAL A 227 -27.06 -7.65 -19.72
C VAL A 227 -27.21 -7.86 -18.21
N VAL A 228 -28.24 -8.60 -17.79
CA VAL A 228 -28.52 -8.88 -16.37
C VAL A 228 -28.14 -10.31 -16.02
N ALA A 229 -28.15 -11.20 -17.01
CA ALA A 229 -27.90 -12.62 -16.87
C ALA A 229 -26.72 -13.05 -17.76
N TRP A 230 -25.78 -13.78 -17.17
CA TRP A 230 -24.63 -14.35 -17.86
C TRP A 230 -25.07 -15.38 -18.91
N GLY A 231 -26.13 -16.15 -18.65
CA GLY A 231 -26.75 -17.09 -19.58
C GLY A 231 -27.24 -16.40 -20.84
N THR A 232 -27.76 -15.17 -20.75
CA THR A 232 -28.15 -14.36 -21.90
C THR A 232 -26.94 -13.96 -22.75
N LEU A 233 -25.78 -13.70 -22.12
CA LEU A 233 -24.53 -13.42 -22.83
C LEU A 233 -24.01 -14.65 -23.58
N CYS A 234 -24.06 -15.82 -22.96
CA CYS A 234 -23.73 -17.09 -23.61
C CYS A 234 -24.65 -17.38 -24.79
N ALA A 235 -25.97 -17.27 -24.59
CA ALA A 235 -26.97 -17.51 -25.62
C ALA A 235 -26.77 -16.58 -26.84
N ARG A 236 -26.53 -15.28 -26.58
CA ARG A 236 -26.24 -14.29 -27.64
C ARG A 236 -24.93 -14.58 -28.38
N ARG A 237 -23.89 -15.07 -27.69
CA ARG A 237 -22.64 -15.49 -28.35
C ARG A 237 -22.88 -16.69 -29.25
N ARG A 238 -23.64 -17.67 -28.78
CA ARG A 238 -23.95 -18.86 -29.58
C ARG A 238 -24.84 -18.54 -30.79
N SER A 239 -25.75 -17.57 -30.67
CA SER A 239 -26.62 -17.13 -31.76
C SER A 239 -25.99 -16.10 -32.70
N ALA A 240 -24.79 -15.60 -32.39
CA ALA A 240 -24.12 -14.61 -33.24
C ALA A 240 -23.77 -15.25 -34.60
N PRO A 241 -23.98 -14.54 -35.72
CA PRO A 241 -23.63 -15.06 -37.04
C PRO A 241 -22.13 -15.38 -37.05
N ARG A 242 -21.83 -16.66 -37.24
CA ARG A 242 -20.48 -17.16 -37.44
C ARG A 242 -20.04 -16.58 -38.77
N ASN A 243 -19.08 -15.66 -38.78
CA ASN A 243 -18.40 -15.34 -40.02
C ASN A 243 -17.86 -16.66 -40.60
N ASP A 244 -17.79 -16.79 -41.93
CA ASP A 244 -17.43 -18.03 -42.65
C ASP A 244 -16.07 -18.64 -42.27
N VAL A 245 -15.27 -17.95 -41.45
CA VAL A 245 -14.03 -18.47 -40.87
C VAL A 245 -14.35 -19.50 -39.77
N LYS A 246 -14.33 -20.77 -40.14
CA LYS A 246 -14.34 -21.91 -39.22
C LYS A 246 -13.04 -21.93 -38.42
N LEU A 247 -13.08 -21.44 -37.18
CA LEU A 247 -11.93 -21.37 -36.28
C LEU A 247 -12.07 -22.34 -35.12
N THR A 248 -11.15 -23.29 -35.00
CA THR A 248 -11.04 -24.15 -33.81
C THR A 248 -10.03 -23.53 -32.85
N ILE A 249 -10.51 -22.89 -31.78
CA ILE A 249 -9.65 -22.32 -30.74
C ILE A 249 -9.35 -23.41 -29.71
N ALA A 250 -8.28 -24.18 -29.94
CA ALA A 250 -7.84 -25.19 -29.00
C ALA A 250 -6.83 -24.57 -28.00
N PRO A 251 -6.88 -24.90 -26.69
CA PRO A 251 -5.64 -25.00 -25.94
C PRO A 251 -4.76 -26.06 -26.61
N SER A 252 -3.43 -25.89 -26.58
CA SER A 252 -2.31 -26.62 -27.22
C SER A 252 -2.43 -28.06 -27.80
N SER A 253 -3.53 -28.80 -27.69
CA SER A 253 -3.95 -29.90 -28.57
C SER A 253 -5.45 -30.16 -28.39
N PRO A 254 -6.25 -30.27 -29.47
CA PRO A 254 -7.68 -30.60 -29.35
C PRO A 254 -7.87 -32.05 -28.88
N PRO A 255 -8.64 -32.32 -27.82
CA PRO A 255 -9.16 -33.66 -27.60
C PRO A 255 -10.22 -33.96 -28.67
N PRO A 256 -10.19 -35.15 -29.27
CA PRO A 256 -11.10 -35.58 -30.33
C PRO A 256 -12.45 -36.03 -29.78
N ALA A 257 -13.46 -35.97 -30.63
CA ALA A 257 -14.86 -36.12 -30.25
C ALA A 257 -15.24 -37.49 -29.67
N THR A 258 -15.61 -37.59 -28.40
CA THR A 258 -15.86 -38.85 -27.67
C THR A 258 -17.07 -39.63 -28.20
N GLY A 259 -18.19 -38.96 -28.51
CA GLY A 259 -19.36 -39.62 -29.10
C GLY A 259 -19.14 -40.10 -30.54
N GLY A 260 -18.42 -39.30 -31.33
CA GLY A 260 -17.95 -39.68 -32.66
C GLY A 260 -16.93 -40.83 -32.60
N LEU A 261 -16.09 -40.87 -31.56
CA LEU A 261 -15.05 -41.85 -31.35
C LEU A 261 -15.59 -43.22 -30.94
N VAL A 262 -16.58 -43.28 -30.04
CA VAL A 262 -17.29 -44.53 -29.69
C VAL A 262 -18.04 -45.08 -30.90
N THR A 263 -18.71 -44.20 -31.66
CA THR A 263 -19.42 -44.59 -32.90
C THR A 263 -18.44 -45.07 -33.98
N ALA A 264 -17.32 -44.38 -34.16
CA ALA A 264 -16.26 -44.77 -35.09
C ALA A 264 -15.61 -46.11 -34.68
N ALA A 265 -15.33 -46.30 -33.39
CA ALA A 265 -14.79 -47.55 -32.86
C ALA A 265 -15.77 -48.72 -33.07
N THR A 266 -17.07 -48.50 -32.84
CA THR A 266 -18.12 -49.48 -33.09
C THR A 266 -18.22 -49.83 -34.58
N THR A 267 -18.24 -48.81 -35.45
CA THR A 267 -18.31 -48.99 -36.90
C THR A 267 -17.11 -49.76 -37.46
N VAL A 268 -15.90 -49.44 -36.99
CA VAL A 268 -14.67 -50.14 -37.39
C VAL A 268 -14.69 -51.58 -36.88
N LEU A 269 -15.12 -51.81 -35.63
CA LEU A 269 -15.21 -53.14 -35.04
C LEU A 269 -16.24 -54.02 -35.76
N ASP A 270 -17.40 -53.48 -36.10
CA ASP A 270 -18.45 -54.20 -36.84
C ASP A 270 -18.03 -54.47 -38.29
N GLY A 271 -17.33 -53.54 -38.93
CA GLY A 271 -16.72 -53.76 -40.24
C GLY A 271 -15.68 -54.90 -40.22
N LEU A 272 -14.88 -55.01 -39.16
CA LEU A 272 -13.94 -56.12 -38.97
C LEU A 272 -14.63 -57.44 -38.61
N ARG A 273 -15.79 -57.43 -37.95
CA ARG A 273 -16.57 -58.64 -37.60
C ARG A 273 -17.31 -59.21 -38.81
N THR A 274 -17.86 -58.34 -39.64
CA THR A 274 -18.61 -58.70 -40.87
C THR A 274 -17.71 -58.97 -42.07
N GLY A 275 -16.40 -58.71 -41.96
CA GLY A 275 -15.43 -58.93 -43.02
C GLY A 275 -15.44 -57.85 -44.12
N ILE A 276 -16.20 -56.78 -43.92
CA ILE A 276 -16.25 -55.60 -44.82
C ILE A 276 -14.91 -54.85 -44.77
N LEU A 277 -14.28 -54.79 -43.60
CA LEU A 277 -12.94 -54.25 -43.40
C LEU A 277 -11.95 -55.38 -43.17
N THR A 278 -10.77 -55.27 -43.78
CA THR A 278 -9.60 -56.10 -43.43
C THR A 278 -8.78 -55.41 -42.33
N PRO A 279 -7.99 -56.16 -41.54
CA PRO A 279 -7.10 -55.58 -40.53
C PRO A 279 -6.15 -54.52 -41.12
N PHE A 280 -5.69 -54.72 -42.35
CA PHE A 280 -4.83 -53.78 -43.07
C PHE A 280 -5.54 -52.46 -43.40
N THR A 281 -6.79 -52.54 -43.88
CA THR A 281 -7.59 -51.35 -44.22
C THR A 281 -8.13 -50.61 -42.99
N ALA A 282 -8.29 -51.30 -41.86
CA ALA A 282 -8.74 -50.71 -40.59
C ALA A 282 -7.61 -50.08 -39.76
N ALA A 283 -6.34 -50.45 -40.02
CA ALA A 283 -5.20 -50.03 -39.22
C ALA A 283 -5.04 -48.50 -39.04
N PRO A 284 -5.25 -47.64 -40.06
CA PRO A 284 -5.19 -46.18 -39.88
C PRO A 284 -6.31 -45.64 -38.99
N ALA A 285 -7.52 -46.18 -39.14
CA ALA A 285 -8.67 -45.80 -38.32
C ALA A 285 -8.49 -46.23 -36.85
N LEU A 286 -7.99 -47.46 -36.62
CA LEU A 286 -7.66 -47.94 -35.28
C LEU A 286 -6.53 -47.15 -34.61
N ALA A 287 -5.49 -46.77 -35.37
CA ALA A 287 -4.42 -45.92 -34.87
C ALA A 287 -4.93 -44.51 -34.49
N SER A 288 -5.83 -43.94 -35.31
CA SER A 288 -6.53 -42.71 -34.98
C SER A 288 -7.36 -42.87 -33.71
N ILE A 289 -8.21 -43.91 -33.63
CA ILE A 289 -9.04 -44.19 -32.44
C ILE A 289 -8.18 -44.32 -31.17
N ALA A 290 -7.06 -45.05 -31.23
CA ALA A 290 -6.17 -45.22 -30.08
C ALA A 290 -5.48 -43.92 -29.66
N ALA A 291 -4.96 -43.14 -30.61
CA ALA A 291 -4.36 -41.84 -30.31
C ALA A 291 -5.39 -40.87 -29.70
N GLN A 292 -6.60 -40.91 -30.26
CA GLN A 292 -7.71 -40.06 -29.86
C GLN A 292 -8.22 -40.41 -28.45
N ALA A 293 -8.40 -41.70 -28.15
CA ALA A 293 -8.79 -42.18 -26.83
C ALA A 293 -7.72 -41.88 -25.75
N ARG A 294 -6.42 -41.95 -26.08
CA ARG A 294 -5.34 -41.52 -25.16
C ARG A 294 -5.36 -40.03 -24.87
N ALA A 295 -5.61 -39.20 -25.88
CA ALA A 295 -5.72 -37.76 -25.69
C ALA A 295 -6.88 -37.40 -24.75
N VAL A 296 -8.03 -38.07 -24.89
CA VAL A 296 -9.16 -37.92 -23.96
C VAL A 296 -8.78 -38.41 -22.56
N ALA A 297 -8.21 -39.62 -22.43
CA ALA A 297 -7.80 -40.19 -21.15
C ALA A 297 -6.81 -39.29 -20.38
N ALA A 298 -5.89 -38.63 -21.08
CA ALA A 298 -4.91 -37.74 -20.49
C ALA A 298 -5.50 -36.40 -19.98
N ALA A 299 -6.59 -35.92 -20.58
CA ALA A 299 -7.22 -34.65 -20.20
C ALA A 299 -8.19 -34.79 -19.00
N LEU A 300 -8.81 -35.97 -18.83
CA LEU A 300 -9.85 -36.22 -17.82
C LEU A 300 -9.42 -36.00 -16.36
N PRO A 301 -8.21 -36.41 -15.91
CA PRO A 301 -7.79 -36.17 -14.53
C PRO A 301 -7.66 -34.69 -14.19
N GLY A 302 -7.11 -33.88 -15.10
CA GLY A 302 -6.94 -32.43 -14.88
C GLY A 302 -8.27 -31.69 -14.79
N ASP A 303 -9.22 -32.01 -15.68
CA ASP A 303 -10.58 -31.46 -15.58
C ASP A 303 -11.29 -31.94 -14.30
N GLY A 304 -11.07 -33.18 -13.88
CA GLY A 304 -11.61 -33.74 -12.63
C GLY A 304 -11.05 -33.07 -11.36
N GLU A 305 -9.77 -32.70 -11.35
CA GLU A 305 -9.15 -31.93 -10.26
C GLU A 305 -9.75 -30.52 -10.17
N VAL A 306 -9.85 -29.81 -11.31
CA VAL A 306 -10.48 -28.48 -11.39
C VAL A 306 -11.91 -28.49 -10.85
N LEU A 307 -12.72 -29.50 -11.21
CA LEU A 307 -14.08 -29.62 -10.70
C LEU A 307 -14.12 -30.00 -9.21
N THR A 308 -13.17 -30.81 -8.72
CA THR A 308 -13.11 -31.19 -7.30
C THR A 308 -12.81 -29.96 -6.43
N GLU A 309 -11.84 -29.15 -6.84
CA GLU A 309 -11.52 -27.87 -6.19
C GLU A 309 -12.71 -26.90 -6.26
N ALA A 310 -13.32 -26.76 -7.44
CA ALA A 310 -14.48 -25.90 -7.62
C ALA A 310 -15.66 -26.33 -6.74
N ALA A 311 -15.95 -27.64 -6.59
CA ALA A 311 -17.03 -28.12 -5.73
C ALA A 311 -16.82 -27.71 -4.26
N ALA A 312 -15.58 -27.81 -3.76
CA ALA A 312 -15.25 -27.38 -2.40
C ALA A 312 -15.44 -25.86 -2.23
N GLU A 313 -14.96 -25.07 -3.19
CA GLU A 313 -15.09 -23.60 -3.17
C GLU A 313 -16.56 -23.15 -3.31
N LEU A 314 -17.36 -23.75 -4.19
CA LEU A 314 -18.78 -23.41 -4.34
C LEU A 314 -19.60 -23.72 -3.08
N LYS A 315 -19.21 -24.75 -2.32
CA LYS A 315 -19.82 -25.09 -1.04
C LYS A 315 -19.52 -24.03 0.03
N GLU A 316 -18.30 -23.52 0.07
CA GLU A 316 -17.89 -22.42 0.97
C GLU A 316 -18.61 -21.11 0.61
N LEU A 317 -18.75 -20.81 -0.70
CA LEU A 317 -19.33 -19.58 -1.23
C LEU A 317 -20.87 -19.56 -1.25
N GLY A 318 -21.53 -20.58 -0.71
CA GLY A 318 -22.98 -20.63 -0.56
C GLY A 318 -23.76 -20.66 -1.89
N CYS A 319 -23.33 -21.48 -2.85
CA CYS A 319 -24.14 -21.79 -4.04
C CYS A 319 -25.42 -22.56 -3.69
N ARG A 320 -26.36 -22.62 -4.63
CA ARG A 320 -27.57 -23.46 -4.48
C ARG A 320 -27.17 -24.90 -4.15
N THR A 321 -27.86 -25.52 -3.19
CA THR A 321 -27.41 -26.74 -2.51
C THR A 321 -27.11 -27.92 -3.43
N PHE A 322 -27.70 -27.99 -4.63
CA PHE A 322 -27.51 -29.09 -5.56
C PHE A 322 -26.28 -28.92 -6.48
N LEU A 323 -25.79 -27.69 -6.70
CA LEU A 323 -24.73 -27.42 -7.67
C LEU A 323 -23.37 -27.97 -7.20
N PRO A 324 -22.90 -27.73 -5.96
CA PRO A 324 -21.63 -28.32 -5.49
C PRO A 324 -21.61 -29.85 -5.58
N ASP A 325 -22.73 -30.50 -5.26
CA ASP A 325 -22.85 -31.95 -5.32
C ASP A 325 -22.82 -32.44 -6.78
N SER A 326 -23.53 -31.76 -7.69
CA SER A 326 -23.51 -32.06 -9.13
C SER A 326 -22.11 -31.86 -9.75
N VAL A 327 -21.36 -30.86 -9.30
CA VAL A 327 -19.96 -30.62 -9.71
C VAL A 327 -19.04 -31.71 -9.15
N ALA A 328 -19.24 -32.13 -7.91
CA ALA A 328 -18.47 -33.23 -7.29
C ALA A 328 -18.74 -34.58 -7.97
N ASP A 329 -20.00 -34.87 -8.31
CA ASP A 329 -20.41 -36.06 -9.05
C ASP A 329 -19.80 -36.06 -10.45
N ALA A 330 -19.79 -34.91 -11.13
CA ALA A 330 -19.12 -34.75 -12.42
C ALA A 330 -17.61 -34.97 -12.32
N ALA A 331 -16.97 -34.46 -11.27
CA ALA A 331 -15.55 -34.70 -11.00
C ALA A 331 -15.23 -36.18 -10.76
N ALA A 332 -16.10 -36.90 -10.04
CA ALA A 332 -15.95 -38.33 -9.80
C ALA A 332 -16.14 -39.15 -11.09
N ALA A 333 -17.13 -38.78 -11.92
CA ALA A 333 -17.39 -39.42 -13.20
C ALA A 333 -16.22 -39.25 -14.18
N LEU A 334 -15.62 -38.04 -14.27
CA LEU A 334 -14.45 -37.80 -15.13
C LEU A 334 -13.24 -38.64 -14.69
N ARG A 335 -12.98 -38.71 -13.37
CA ARG A 335 -11.88 -39.53 -12.82
C ARG A 335 -12.11 -41.02 -13.06
N GLY A 336 -13.33 -41.52 -12.89
CA GLY A 336 -13.69 -42.91 -13.16
C GLY A 336 -13.60 -43.29 -14.64
N SER A 337 -13.86 -42.34 -15.54
CA SER A 337 -13.89 -42.57 -17.00
C SER A 337 -12.50 -42.71 -17.64
N ALA A 338 -11.44 -42.16 -17.03
CA ALA A 338 -10.08 -42.17 -17.61
C ALA A 338 -9.55 -43.59 -17.87
N ALA A 339 -9.86 -44.54 -16.97
CA ALA A 339 -9.48 -45.94 -17.12
C ALA A 339 -10.20 -46.61 -18.32
N ALA A 340 -11.48 -46.31 -18.54
CA ALA A 340 -12.25 -46.85 -19.66
C ALA A 340 -11.70 -46.35 -21.02
N TRP A 341 -11.35 -45.07 -21.11
CA TRP A 341 -10.71 -44.50 -22.31
C TRP A 341 -9.31 -45.07 -22.58
N THR A 342 -8.55 -45.34 -21.53
CA THR A 342 -7.23 -46.01 -21.65
C THR A 342 -7.41 -47.44 -22.16
N ALA A 343 -8.37 -48.18 -21.61
CA ALA A 343 -8.69 -49.54 -22.05
C ALA A 343 -9.15 -49.58 -23.51
N LEU A 344 -9.93 -48.60 -23.97
CA LEU A 344 -10.33 -48.48 -25.37
C LEU A 344 -9.13 -48.22 -26.29
N ALA A 345 -8.20 -47.36 -25.88
CA ALA A 345 -6.99 -47.10 -26.65
C ALA A 345 -6.11 -48.35 -26.82
N ASP A 346 -5.91 -49.08 -25.72
CA ASP A 346 -5.08 -50.28 -25.72
C ASP A 346 -5.74 -51.43 -26.48
N ALA A 347 -7.07 -51.58 -26.37
CA ALA A 347 -7.81 -52.56 -27.15
C ALA A 347 -7.82 -52.25 -28.66
N ALA A 348 -7.91 -50.97 -29.04
CA ALA A 348 -7.79 -50.56 -30.45
C ALA A 348 -6.40 -50.87 -31.03
N ASP A 349 -5.33 -50.68 -30.23
CA ASP A 349 -3.98 -51.06 -30.64
C ASP A 349 -3.77 -52.58 -30.72
N ASP A 350 -4.35 -53.37 -29.81
CA ASP A 350 -4.24 -54.83 -29.86
C ASP A 350 -5.02 -55.41 -31.06
N VAL A 351 -6.18 -54.84 -31.41
CA VAL A 351 -6.89 -55.17 -32.66
C VAL A 351 -6.06 -54.80 -33.88
N ARG A 352 -5.38 -53.64 -33.87
CA ARG A 352 -4.49 -53.22 -34.96
C ARG A 352 -3.31 -54.18 -35.17
N LEU A 353 -2.73 -54.70 -34.08
CA LEU A 353 -1.53 -55.53 -34.10
C LEU A 353 -1.82 -57.02 -34.41
N LYS A 354 -2.89 -57.58 -33.83
CA LYS A 354 -3.17 -59.02 -33.88
C LYS A 354 -4.51 -59.38 -34.51
N SER A 355 -5.50 -58.48 -34.44
CA SER A 355 -6.88 -58.66 -34.93
C SER A 355 -7.52 -60.02 -34.58
N SER A 356 -7.22 -60.57 -33.40
CA SER A 356 -7.75 -61.86 -32.95
C SER A 356 -9.23 -61.76 -32.54
N ALA A 357 -9.90 -62.90 -32.34
CA ALA A 357 -11.25 -62.91 -31.79
C ALA A 357 -11.30 -62.31 -30.37
N ASP A 358 -10.25 -62.56 -29.56
CA ASP A 358 -10.14 -62.05 -28.20
C ASP A 358 -9.86 -60.54 -28.18
N SER A 359 -8.99 -60.04 -29.08
CA SER A 359 -8.73 -58.60 -29.23
C SER A 359 -10.00 -57.84 -29.64
N ARG A 360 -10.81 -58.41 -30.55
CA ARG A 360 -12.10 -57.83 -30.97
C ARG A 360 -13.20 -57.94 -29.89
N ARG A 361 -13.09 -58.88 -28.97
CA ARG A 361 -13.95 -58.95 -27.78
C ARG A 361 -13.55 -57.87 -26.77
N ALA A 362 -12.26 -57.78 -26.46
CA ALA A 362 -11.72 -56.74 -25.59
C ALA A 362 -12.05 -55.31 -26.07
N MET A 363 -12.01 -55.07 -27.40
CA MET A 363 -12.43 -53.77 -27.96
C MET A 363 -13.93 -53.52 -27.80
N ALA A 364 -14.80 -54.53 -27.93
CA ALA A 364 -16.23 -54.34 -27.63
C ALA A 364 -16.49 -54.09 -26.15
N ASP A 365 -15.84 -54.85 -25.27
CA ASP A 365 -15.97 -54.66 -23.82
C ASP A 365 -15.49 -53.25 -23.40
N ALA A 366 -14.44 -52.73 -24.03
CA ALA A 366 -13.95 -51.38 -23.81
C ALA A 366 -14.90 -50.29 -24.37
N ILE A 367 -15.51 -50.51 -25.54
CA ILE A 367 -16.55 -49.63 -26.10
C ILE A 367 -17.75 -49.58 -25.16
N GLU A 368 -18.19 -50.73 -24.65
CA GLU A 368 -19.31 -50.84 -23.71
C GLU A 368 -18.98 -50.17 -22.37
N ALA A 369 -17.76 -50.34 -21.85
CA ALA A 369 -17.30 -49.67 -20.63
C ALA A 369 -17.28 -48.14 -20.77
N VAL A 370 -16.85 -47.62 -21.91
CA VAL A 370 -16.88 -46.17 -22.20
C VAL A 370 -18.33 -45.67 -22.36
N ALA A 371 -19.20 -46.43 -23.00
CA ALA A 371 -20.62 -46.09 -23.15
C ALA A 371 -21.37 -46.13 -21.81
N ALA A 372 -21.05 -47.10 -20.94
CA ALA A 372 -21.65 -47.26 -19.62
C ALA A 372 -21.18 -46.18 -18.62
N ALA A 373 -19.99 -45.61 -18.81
CA ALA A 373 -19.49 -44.53 -17.97
C ALA A 373 -20.36 -43.27 -18.05
N GLY A 374 -20.96 -43.00 -19.23
CA GLY A 374 -21.86 -41.87 -19.47
C GLY A 374 -21.22 -40.49 -19.24
N GLU A 375 -21.86 -39.42 -19.71
CA GLU A 375 -21.52 -38.07 -19.29
C GLU A 375 -22.58 -37.54 -18.32
N PRO A 376 -22.20 -37.03 -17.14
CA PRO A 376 -23.09 -36.33 -16.23
C PRO A 376 -23.85 -35.20 -16.92
N GLU A 377 -25.12 -34.97 -16.54
CA GLU A 377 -25.99 -33.94 -17.11
C GLU A 377 -25.34 -32.55 -17.12
N LEU A 378 -24.57 -32.23 -16.07
CA LEU A 378 -23.80 -30.98 -15.95
C LEU A 378 -22.84 -30.74 -17.12
N LEU A 379 -22.20 -31.80 -17.63
CA LEU A 379 -21.19 -31.72 -18.70
C LEU A 379 -21.81 -31.81 -20.09
N ALA A 380 -22.97 -32.48 -20.20
CA ALA A 380 -23.67 -32.67 -21.46
C ALA A 380 -24.49 -31.44 -21.88
N THR A 381 -24.93 -30.63 -20.92
CA THR A 381 -25.81 -29.47 -21.19
C THR A 381 -25.01 -28.17 -21.36
N PRO A 382 -25.41 -27.31 -22.31
CA PRO A 382 -24.81 -25.98 -22.44
C PRO A 382 -24.95 -25.15 -21.17
N VAL A 383 -23.97 -24.30 -20.85
CA VAL A 383 -23.94 -23.59 -19.57
C VAL A 383 -25.17 -22.67 -19.37
N GLU A 384 -25.73 -22.10 -20.43
CA GLU A 384 -26.96 -21.28 -20.38
C GLU A 384 -28.28 -22.08 -20.37
N SER A 385 -28.23 -23.39 -20.48
CA SER A 385 -29.41 -24.27 -20.42
C SER A 385 -29.31 -25.31 -19.30
N GLY A 386 -28.14 -25.40 -18.67
CA GLY A 386 -27.81 -26.40 -17.68
C GLY A 386 -27.86 -25.89 -16.23
N PRO A 387 -27.44 -26.75 -15.27
CA PRO A 387 -27.51 -26.50 -13.83
C PRO A 387 -26.71 -25.27 -13.36
N LEU A 388 -25.70 -24.85 -14.14
CA LEU A 388 -24.83 -23.70 -13.85
C LEU A 388 -25.48 -22.34 -14.08
N ARG A 389 -26.48 -22.26 -14.97
CA ARG A 389 -27.04 -20.98 -15.41
C ARG A 389 -27.52 -20.14 -14.24
N ALA A 390 -28.33 -20.74 -13.37
CA ALA A 390 -29.02 -19.98 -12.33
C ALA A 390 -28.02 -19.36 -11.33
N ASP A 391 -27.00 -20.12 -10.89
CA ASP A 391 -25.97 -19.61 -10.00
C ASP A 391 -25.05 -18.59 -10.69
N LEU A 392 -24.76 -18.75 -11.99
CA LEU A 392 -23.99 -17.77 -12.78
C LEU A 392 -24.76 -16.47 -13.01
N ASP A 393 -26.06 -16.56 -13.30
CA ASP A 393 -26.96 -15.41 -13.45
C ASP A 393 -27.10 -14.67 -12.12
N ASP A 394 -27.33 -15.39 -11.01
CA ASP A 394 -27.43 -14.82 -9.66
C ASP A 394 -26.11 -14.14 -9.26
N ALA A 395 -24.97 -14.81 -9.45
CA ALA A 395 -23.66 -14.27 -9.11
C ALA A 395 -23.29 -13.06 -9.99
N THR A 396 -23.68 -13.07 -11.25
CA THR A 396 -23.47 -11.95 -12.17
C THR A 396 -24.36 -10.77 -11.80
N ALA A 397 -25.65 -10.99 -11.61
CA ALA A 397 -26.61 -9.96 -11.20
C ALA A 397 -26.20 -9.28 -9.88
N ALA A 398 -25.68 -10.05 -8.91
CA ALA A 398 -25.16 -9.50 -7.66
C ALA A 398 -23.94 -8.58 -7.85
N ARG A 399 -23.12 -8.79 -8.89
CA ARG A 399 -21.93 -7.96 -9.17
C ARG A 399 -22.24 -6.74 -10.03
N ILE A 400 -23.05 -6.89 -11.08
CA ILE A 400 -23.26 -5.84 -12.10
C ILE A 400 -24.64 -5.17 -12.03
N GLY A 401 -25.57 -5.72 -11.25
CA GLY A 401 -26.94 -5.21 -11.14
C GLY A 401 -27.01 -3.75 -10.72
N TYR A 402 -28.03 -3.03 -11.20
CA TYR A 402 -28.31 -1.68 -10.74
C TYR A 402 -29.34 -1.68 -9.60
N PRO A 403 -29.23 -0.76 -8.62
CA PRO A 403 -28.10 0.12 -8.33
C PRO A 403 -27.00 -0.54 -7.48
N ASP A 404 -27.25 -1.74 -6.97
CA ASP A 404 -26.55 -2.30 -5.81
C ASP A 404 -25.41 -3.27 -6.15
N GLY A 405 -25.08 -3.47 -7.42
CA GLY A 405 -24.02 -4.38 -7.85
C GLY A 405 -22.67 -4.00 -7.26
N THR A 406 -22.01 -4.94 -6.58
CA THR A 406 -20.76 -4.70 -5.83
C THR A 406 -19.63 -4.20 -6.71
N LEU A 407 -19.39 -4.85 -7.85
CA LEU A 407 -18.37 -4.46 -8.83
C LEU A 407 -18.67 -3.07 -9.40
N ARG A 408 -19.96 -2.78 -9.62
CA ARG A 408 -20.37 -1.47 -10.13
C ARG A 408 -20.15 -0.35 -9.13
N GLN A 409 -20.51 -0.55 -7.87
CA GLN A 409 -20.25 0.42 -6.80
C GLN A 409 -18.75 0.68 -6.69
N LEU A 410 -17.94 -0.38 -6.71
CA LEU A 410 -16.48 -0.27 -6.76
C LEU A 410 -16.01 0.58 -7.95
N ARG A 411 -16.43 0.27 -9.18
CA ARG A 411 -16.04 1.04 -10.38
C ARG A 411 -16.50 2.50 -10.32
N LEU A 412 -17.68 2.77 -9.76
CA LEU A 412 -18.17 4.14 -9.58
C LEU A 412 -17.28 4.93 -8.61
N LEU A 413 -16.91 4.32 -7.48
CA LEU A 413 -16.03 4.95 -6.48
C LEU A 413 -14.62 5.18 -7.03
N GLU A 414 -14.02 4.17 -7.67
CA GLU A 414 -12.71 4.27 -8.32
C GLU A 414 -12.69 5.39 -9.35
N ALA A 415 -13.72 5.47 -10.20
CA ALA A 415 -13.76 6.47 -11.25
C ALA A 415 -14.07 7.88 -10.72
N THR A 416 -14.94 8.00 -9.72
CA THR A 416 -15.18 9.28 -9.04
C THR A 416 -13.90 9.78 -8.37
N PHE A 417 -13.17 8.90 -7.69
CA PHE A 417 -11.89 9.22 -7.09
C PHE A 417 -10.87 9.66 -8.14
N ALA A 418 -10.66 8.84 -9.18
CA ALA A 418 -9.74 9.14 -10.26
C ALA A 418 -10.07 10.48 -10.93
N SER A 419 -11.37 10.80 -11.09
CA SER A 419 -11.79 12.04 -11.74
C SER A 419 -11.48 13.28 -10.94
N SER A 420 -11.59 13.19 -9.62
CA SER A 420 -11.24 14.30 -8.73
C SER A 420 -9.76 14.36 -8.37
N TRP A 421 -9.01 13.26 -8.51
CA TRP A 421 -7.63 13.14 -8.03
C TRP A 421 -6.70 14.20 -8.62
N ARG A 422 -6.71 14.43 -9.94
CA ARG A 422 -5.87 15.45 -10.57
C ARG A 422 -6.16 16.86 -10.05
N GLY A 423 -7.44 17.19 -9.85
CA GLY A 423 -7.85 18.46 -9.24
C GLY A 423 -7.34 18.60 -7.80
N ARG A 424 -7.41 17.52 -7.01
CA ARG A 424 -6.89 17.48 -5.63
C ARG A 424 -5.37 17.63 -5.59
N VAL A 425 -4.63 16.90 -6.43
CA VAL A 425 -3.16 17.00 -6.47
C VAL A 425 -2.71 18.41 -6.86
N ARG A 426 -3.36 18.99 -7.87
CA ARG A 426 -3.10 20.39 -8.25
C ARG A 426 -3.40 21.35 -7.10
N TRP A 427 -4.52 21.16 -6.40
CA TRP A 427 -4.86 21.96 -5.22
C TRP A 427 -3.77 21.86 -4.15
N PHE A 428 -3.29 20.65 -3.83
CA PHE A 428 -2.20 20.44 -2.86
C PHE A 428 -0.90 21.10 -3.33
N ALA A 429 -0.51 20.92 -4.59
CA ALA A 429 0.70 21.53 -5.14
C ALA A 429 0.65 23.07 -5.12
N ASP A 430 -0.47 23.66 -5.56
CA ASP A 430 -0.67 25.11 -5.59
C ASP A 430 -0.69 25.67 -4.16
N ARG A 431 -1.42 25.03 -3.22
CA ARG A 431 -1.46 25.44 -1.81
C ARG A 431 -0.11 25.31 -1.12
N HIS A 432 0.66 24.29 -1.45
CA HIS A 432 1.99 24.09 -0.89
C HIS A 432 2.90 25.26 -1.25
N ARG A 433 3.00 25.53 -2.57
CA ARG A 433 3.87 26.56 -3.13
C ARG A 433 3.45 27.97 -2.74
N LEU A 434 2.14 28.25 -2.75
CA LEU A 434 1.64 29.62 -2.54
C LEU A 434 1.50 30.00 -1.06
N LEU A 435 1.24 29.02 -0.18
CA LEU A 435 0.89 29.30 1.22
C LEU A 435 1.72 28.49 2.21
N LEU A 436 1.63 27.16 2.16
CA LEU A 436 2.10 26.31 3.26
C LEU A 436 3.62 26.42 3.48
N ASP A 437 4.41 26.39 2.41
CA ASP A 437 5.88 26.46 2.50
C ASP A 437 6.36 27.82 3.05
N GLY A 438 5.82 28.91 2.50
CA GLY A 438 6.12 30.26 2.98
C GLY A 438 5.66 30.51 4.42
N LEU A 439 4.51 29.97 4.82
CA LEU A 439 4.03 30.04 6.20
C LEU A 439 4.91 29.21 7.14
N ALA A 440 5.35 28.02 6.74
CA ALA A 440 6.26 27.18 7.52
C ALA A 440 7.61 27.88 7.77
N ALA A 441 8.18 28.50 6.73
CA ALA A 441 9.42 29.27 6.88
C ALA A 441 9.26 30.45 7.85
N ARG A 442 8.16 31.20 7.73
CA ARG A 442 7.85 32.32 8.66
C ARG A 442 7.55 31.84 10.08
N PHE A 443 6.91 30.70 10.23
CA PHE A 443 6.61 30.09 11.53
C PHE A 443 7.87 29.58 12.22
N ARG A 444 8.83 29.04 11.46
CA ARG A 444 10.13 28.57 11.96
C ARG A 444 11.08 29.71 12.36
N ALA A 445 10.98 30.87 11.70
CA ALA A 445 11.92 31.97 11.86
C ALA A 445 12.17 32.45 13.30
N PRO A 446 11.16 32.59 14.19
CA PRO A 446 11.37 32.96 15.59
C PRO A 446 12.27 31.97 16.35
N SER A 447 12.06 30.67 16.16
CA SER A 447 12.89 29.63 16.78
C SER A 447 14.34 29.68 16.30
N VAL A 448 14.55 29.88 14.99
CA VAL A 448 15.90 30.00 14.40
C VAL A 448 16.60 31.25 14.93
N LEU A 449 15.89 32.38 15.03
CA LEU A 449 16.41 33.61 15.60
C LEU A 449 16.74 33.43 17.10
N GLY A 450 15.89 32.74 17.85
CA GLY A 450 16.11 32.41 19.25
C GLY A 450 17.37 31.57 19.47
N VAL A 451 17.53 30.47 18.72
CA VAL A 451 18.77 29.65 18.79
C VAL A 451 19.99 30.48 18.42
N ARG A 452 19.90 31.29 17.37
CA ARG A 452 21.00 32.14 16.93
C ARG A 452 21.41 33.14 18.02
N ALA A 453 20.45 33.75 18.70
CA ALA A 453 20.67 34.67 19.80
C ALA A 453 21.25 33.97 21.02
N LEU A 454 20.79 32.76 21.37
CA LEU A 454 21.37 31.97 22.46
C LEU A 454 22.84 31.61 22.18
N VAL A 455 23.16 31.15 20.98
CA VAL A 455 24.52 30.72 20.62
C VAL A 455 25.48 31.91 20.49
N ASN A 456 25.06 32.95 19.77
CA ASN A 456 25.94 34.07 19.42
C ASN A 456 25.83 35.26 20.37
N GLY A 457 24.87 35.24 21.29
CA GLY A 457 24.45 36.39 22.07
C GLY A 457 23.61 37.37 21.23
N GLY A 458 22.92 38.27 21.92
CA GLY A 458 22.13 39.33 21.30
C GLY A 458 20.63 39.16 21.52
N ASP A 459 19.85 39.84 20.67
CA ASP A 459 18.40 39.92 20.81
C ASP A 459 17.69 38.66 20.30
N THR A 460 16.87 38.05 21.16
CA THR A 460 16.03 36.88 20.89
C THR A 460 14.73 37.25 20.15
N GLY A 461 14.50 38.54 19.89
CA GLY A 461 13.31 39.03 19.22
C GLY A 461 12.08 39.10 20.14
N LEU A 462 12.26 38.93 21.45
CA LEU A 462 11.20 39.13 22.42
C LEU A 462 10.92 40.64 22.57
N LEU A 463 9.77 41.10 22.08
CA LEU A 463 9.42 42.52 22.04
C LEU A 463 8.99 43.08 23.42
N TYR A 464 8.60 42.22 24.36
CA TYR A 464 8.11 42.63 25.68
C TYR A 464 9.26 42.72 26.67
N THR A 465 9.62 43.93 27.06
CA THR A 465 10.62 44.18 28.10
C THR A 465 9.95 44.36 29.47
N GLY A 466 10.61 43.91 30.53
CA GLY A 466 10.15 44.12 31.91
C GLY A 466 9.07 43.16 32.42
N LEU A 467 8.78 42.08 31.69
CA LEU A 467 7.99 40.97 32.23
C LEU A 467 8.75 40.34 33.40
N THR A 468 8.04 39.99 34.47
CA THR A 468 8.64 39.32 35.63
C THR A 468 7.88 38.05 35.95
N VAL A 469 8.60 37.04 36.43
CA VAL A 469 8.01 35.75 36.82
C VAL A 469 7.17 35.93 38.08
N GLY A 470 5.97 35.35 38.09
CA GLY A 470 5.04 35.39 39.22
C GLY A 470 5.41 34.38 40.31
N GLU A 471 4.71 34.44 41.44
CA GLU A 471 4.99 33.63 42.64
C GLU A 471 4.68 32.13 42.47
N ASP A 472 3.87 31.76 41.46
CA ASP A 472 3.39 30.39 41.25
C ASP A 472 4.25 29.54 40.31
N ALA A 473 5.43 30.02 39.89
CA ALA A 473 6.28 29.33 38.92
C ALA A 473 7.01 28.12 39.53
N THR A 474 6.73 26.92 39.03
CA THR A 474 7.33 25.67 39.49
C THR A 474 8.32 25.07 38.49
N VAL A 475 9.20 24.19 38.96
CA VAL A 475 10.21 23.49 38.15
C VAL A 475 9.54 22.57 37.14
N GLY A 476 10.02 22.61 35.89
CA GLY A 476 9.44 21.79 34.82
C GLY A 476 8.04 22.23 34.39
N SER A 477 7.56 23.37 34.88
CA SER A 477 6.29 23.94 34.44
C SER A 477 6.33 24.23 32.95
N ASP A 478 5.27 23.83 32.27
CA ASP A 478 4.95 24.21 30.89
C ASP A 478 4.32 25.61 30.81
N THR A 479 4.10 26.25 31.96
CA THR A 479 3.48 27.56 32.08
C THR A 479 4.21 28.46 33.08
N LEU A 480 4.62 29.63 32.64
CA LEU A 480 5.19 30.69 33.47
C LEU A 480 4.16 31.80 33.64
N THR A 481 3.49 31.84 34.80
CA THR A 481 2.63 32.98 35.17
C THR A 481 3.51 34.21 35.38
N THR A 482 3.17 35.33 34.77
CA THR A 482 3.87 36.62 34.94
C THR A 482 3.23 37.43 36.07
N ALA A 483 3.98 38.35 36.68
CA ALA A 483 3.45 39.22 37.75
C ALA A 483 2.57 40.37 37.19
N GLN A 484 2.69 40.66 35.90
CA GLN A 484 1.94 41.73 35.24
C GLN A 484 0.50 41.28 34.92
N PRO A 485 -0.51 42.13 35.17
CA PRO A 485 -1.87 41.83 34.75
C PRO A 485 -1.97 41.81 33.22
N ALA A 486 -2.74 40.87 32.68
CA ALA A 486 -2.86 40.64 31.25
C ALA A 486 -3.37 41.87 30.47
N SER A 487 -4.05 42.80 31.14
CA SER A 487 -4.57 44.05 30.58
C SER A 487 -3.50 45.12 30.31
N LEU A 488 -2.31 45.01 30.90
CA LEU A 488 -1.23 46.01 30.75
C LEU A 488 -0.26 45.68 29.62
N VAL A 489 -0.39 44.52 28.96
CA VAL A 489 0.45 44.15 27.82
C VAL A 489 -0.23 44.63 26.52
N PRO A 490 0.32 45.65 25.83
CA PRO A 490 -0.42 46.45 24.85
C PRO A 490 -0.86 45.69 23.58
N SER A 491 -0.19 44.59 23.23
CA SER A 491 -0.64 43.67 22.17
C SER A 491 0.14 42.37 22.27
N LEU A 492 -0.48 41.30 22.77
CA LEU A 492 0.06 39.93 22.76
C LEU A 492 0.11 39.29 21.37
N SER A 493 -0.37 40.00 20.34
CA SER A 493 -0.51 39.45 18.99
C SER A 493 0.81 39.31 18.24
N GLU A 494 1.89 39.92 18.75
CA GLU A 494 3.23 39.98 18.15
C GLU A 494 4.18 38.87 18.62
N LEU A 495 3.88 38.19 19.74
CA LEU A 495 4.64 37.03 20.19
C LEU A 495 4.36 35.83 19.29
N GLU A 496 5.33 35.30 18.55
CA GLU A 496 5.11 34.08 17.73
C GLU A 496 5.61 32.83 18.47
N PRO A 497 5.02 31.64 18.22
CA PRO A 497 5.53 30.40 18.79
C PRO A 497 6.99 30.19 18.37
N GLY A 498 7.82 29.77 19.32
CA GLY A 498 9.26 29.63 19.12
C GLY A 498 10.10 30.83 19.56
N THR A 499 9.47 31.96 19.93
CA THR A 499 10.20 33.08 20.54
C THR A 499 10.85 32.66 21.86
N VAL A 500 12.09 33.07 22.09
CA VAL A 500 12.85 32.72 23.30
C VAL A 500 12.90 33.91 24.25
N GLY A 501 12.54 33.70 25.51
CA GLY A 501 12.77 34.67 26.59
C GLY A 501 13.92 34.24 27.50
N ILE A 502 14.76 35.18 27.93
CA ILE A 502 15.86 34.91 28.86
C ILE A 502 15.43 35.27 30.26
N VAL A 503 15.14 34.26 31.06
CA VAL A 503 14.84 34.44 32.48
C VAL A 503 16.14 34.74 33.21
N THR A 504 16.24 35.92 33.80
CA THR A 504 17.43 36.35 34.55
C THR A 504 17.33 35.95 36.03
N GLY A 505 18.45 36.02 36.74
CA GLY A 505 18.53 35.74 38.17
C GLY A 505 19.80 34.97 38.53
N GLU A 506 19.84 34.42 39.74
CA GLU A 506 20.95 33.58 40.22
C GLU A 506 21.14 32.31 39.37
N ARG A 507 20.09 31.91 38.64
CA ARG A 507 20.11 30.80 37.69
C ARG A 507 19.41 31.18 36.40
N PRO A 508 20.17 31.66 35.41
CA PRO A 508 19.57 32.03 34.14
C PRO A 508 19.00 30.80 33.43
N ALA A 509 17.91 30.98 32.71
CA ALA A 509 17.31 29.96 31.87
C ALA A 509 16.74 30.58 30.60
N ALA A 510 16.69 29.80 29.51
CA ALA A 510 16.03 30.21 28.28
C ALA A 510 14.65 29.54 28.20
N ALA A 511 13.60 30.34 28.16
CA ALA A 511 12.23 29.88 28.00
C ALA A 511 11.82 29.93 26.53
N VAL A 512 11.65 28.76 25.90
CA VAL A 512 11.07 28.69 24.55
C VAL A 512 9.56 28.82 24.67
N ILE A 513 9.05 29.98 24.28
CA ILE A 513 7.63 30.30 24.38
C ILE A 513 6.90 29.70 23.18
N VAL A 514 5.93 28.84 23.44
CA VAL A 514 5.12 28.16 22.43
C VAL A 514 3.71 28.72 22.36
N GLY A 515 3.31 29.52 23.35
CA GLY A 515 2.00 30.15 23.37
C GLY A 515 1.79 31.07 24.56
N LEU A 516 0.55 31.52 24.69
CA LEU A 516 0.08 32.42 25.73
C LEU A 516 -1.20 31.86 26.32
N ASP A 517 -1.38 32.03 27.62
CA ASP A 517 -2.58 31.63 28.35
C ASP A 517 -2.96 32.75 29.34
N ARG A 518 -4.22 32.74 29.81
CA ARG A 518 -4.72 33.63 30.86
C ARG A 518 -5.00 32.82 32.11
N ARG A 519 -4.25 33.09 33.18
CA ARG A 519 -4.55 32.56 34.52
C ARG A 519 -5.04 33.69 35.41
N ALA A 520 -6.32 33.64 35.76
CA ALA A 520 -7.03 34.70 36.47
C ALA A 520 -6.90 36.06 35.75
N ASP A 521 -6.29 37.06 36.39
CA ASP A 521 -6.04 38.40 35.85
C ASP A 521 -4.62 38.58 35.28
N ARG A 522 -3.79 37.52 35.32
CA ARG A 522 -2.37 37.55 34.92
C ARG A 522 -2.13 36.86 33.59
N LEU A 523 -1.09 37.31 32.90
CA LEU A 523 -0.61 36.66 31.69
C LEU A 523 0.23 35.44 32.06
N ALA A 524 -0.02 34.30 31.43
CA ALA A 524 0.84 33.12 31.51
C ALA A 524 1.51 32.86 30.16
N LEU A 525 2.83 32.67 30.17
CA LEU A 525 3.59 32.25 28.99
C LEU A 525 3.59 30.72 28.97
N VAL A 526 3.09 30.11 27.91
CA VAL A 526 3.21 28.65 27.73
C VAL A 526 4.57 28.38 27.11
N THR A 527 5.39 27.58 27.78
CA THR A 527 6.78 27.32 27.41
C THR A 527 7.04 25.83 27.25
N THR A 528 8.05 25.46 26.47
CA THR A 528 8.58 24.09 26.61
C THR A 528 9.10 23.90 28.04
N PRO A 529 8.94 22.70 28.64
CA PRO A 529 9.37 22.47 30.01
C PRO A 529 10.85 22.83 30.21
N LEU A 530 11.10 23.83 31.07
CA LEU A 530 12.45 24.34 31.36
C LEU A 530 13.33 23.25 31.95
N ARG A 531 14.53 23.07 31.39
CA ARG A 531 15.55 22.15 31.88
C ARG A 531 16.31 22.77 33.05
N VAL A 532 15.84 22.51 34.27
CA VAL A 532 16.58 22.84 35.49
C VAL A 532 16.68 21.61 36.39
N SER A 533 17.89 21.34 36.88
CA SER A 533 18.21 20.16 37.70
C SER A 533 17.47 20.16 39.04
N THR A 534 17.10 18.96 39.51
CA THR A 534 16.17 18.71 40.63
C THR A 534 16.85 18.29 41.94
N THR A 535 18.13 18.59 42.17
CA THR A 535 18.78 18.30 43.46
C THR A 535 18.67 19.49 44.43
N PRO A 536 18.08 19.30 45.64
CA PRO A 536 17.88 20.39 46.59
C PRO A 536 19.20 20.82 47.26
N GLY A 537 19.37 22.12 47.51
CA GLY A 537 20.51 22.67 48.25
C GLY A 537 20.26 24.07 48.87
N PRO A 538 21.23 24.64 49.61
CA PRO A 538 21.17 25.96 50.29
C PRO A 538 21.12 27.16 49.31
N PRO A 539 20.83 28.40 49.76
CA PRO A 539 20.71 29.60 48.90
C PRO A 539 21.79 29.68 47.80
N GLY A 540 21.38 29.88 46.55
CA GLY A 540 22.18 29.58 45.36
C GLY A 540 22.03 28.15 44.81
N SER A 541 20.83 27.53 44.93
CA SER A 541 20.52 26.13 44.54
C SER A 541 19.58 25.94 43.34
N PRO A 542 19.76 24.87 42.50
CA PRO A 542 19.12 24.72 41.16
C PRO A 542 17.62 24.61 41.20
N GLY A 543 16.96 25.30 40.28
CA GLY A 543 15.58 25.01 39.90
C GLY A 543 14.53 25.61 40.80
N ILE A 544 14.42 26.94 40.86
CA ILE A 544 13.16 27.70 40.88
C ILE A 544 13.51 29.04 40.21
N VAL A 545 12.79 29.46 39.17
CA VAL A 545 12.89 30.85 38.73
C VAL A 545 12.28 31.70 39.84
N ALA A 546 13.10 32.48 40.54
CA ALA A 546 12.61 33.30 41.63
C ALA A 546 11.48 34.22 41.14
N ALA A 547 10.40 34.30 41.92
CA ALA A 547 9.36 35.30 41.68
C ALA A 547 10.02 36.69 41.62
N GLY A 548 9.62 37.50 40.66
CA GLY A 548 10.23 38.80 40.38
C GLY A 548 11.42 38.78 39.42
N SER A 549 11.96 37.60 39.05
CA SER A 549 12.99 37.49 38.00
C SER A 549 12.51 38.09 36.69
N THR A 550 13.32 38.96 36.08
CA THR A 550 12.98 39.61 34.82
C THR A 550 13.17 38.66 33.64
N ILE A 551 12.24 38.68 32.69
CA ILE A 551 12.38 38.03 31.40
C ILE A 551 12.94 39.06 30.41
N SER A 552 14.19 38.86 30.02
CA SER A 552 14.95 39.69 29.08
C SER A 552 14.83 39.14 27.65
N SER A 553 14.99 40.03 26.67
CA SER A 553 15.15 39.67 25.26
C SER A 553 16.61 39.48 24.85
N VAL A 554 17.57 39.76 25.74
CA VAL A 554 18.99 39.73 25.40
C VAL A 554 19.65 38.50 26.03
N ALA A 555 20.23 37.66 25.17
CA ALA A 555 21.01 36.49 25.55
C ALA A 555 22.51 36.81 25.59
N THR A 556 23.21 36.18 26.52
CA THR A 556 24.68 36.16 26.56
C THR A 556 25.21 35.10 25.61
N ALA A 557 26.27 35.40 24.87
CA ALA A 557 26.88 34.45 23.95
C ALA A 557 27.46 33.24 24.69
N LEU A 558 27.22 32.04 24.15
CA LEU A 558 27.75 30.79 24.68
C LEU A 558 29.10 30.46 24.01
N ALA A 559 30.01 29.85 24.79
CA ALA A 559 31.28 29.37 24.29
C ALA A 559 31.13 28.01 23.59
N ASP A 560 31.97 27.76 22.59
CA ASP A 560 31.94 26.48 21.86
C ASP A 560 32.21 25.28 22.78
N THR A 561 33.05 25.45 23.80
CA THR A 561 33.31 24.43 24.81
C THR A 561 32.09 24.12 25.65
N GLU A 562 31.31 25.14 26.04
CA GLU A 562 30.08 24.96 26.80
C GLU A 562 29.04 24.20 25.99
N LEU A 563 28.86 24.59 24.73
CA LEU A 563 27.96 23.89 23.82
C LEU A 563 28.40 22.45 23.55
N ARG A 564 29.71 22.18 23.41
CA ARG A 564 30.22 20.81 23.18
C ARG A 564 30.01 19.90 24.38
N LEU A 565 30.28 20.38 25.58
CA LEU A 565 30.14 19.60 26.82
C LEU A 565 28.70 19.54 27.30
N GLY A 566 27.88 20.53 26.94
CA GLY A 566 26.56 20.72 27.52
C GLY A 566 26.63 21.30 28.95
N GLU A 567 27.77 21.85 29.36
CA GLU A 567 28.01 22.38 30.70
C GLU A 567 28.48 23.83 30.60
N ALA A 568 27.92 24.73 31.41
CA ALA A 568 28.34 26.12 31.48
C ALA A 568 29.67 26.26 32.23
N ALA A 569 30.52 27.19 31.79
CA ALA A 569 31.82 27.44 32.41
C ALA A 569 31.69 28.00 33.84
N ALA A 570 30.58 28.66 34.14
CA ALA A 570 30.24 29.12 35.48
C ALA A 570 29.80 27.97 36.42
N GLY A 571 29.55 26.77 35.90
CA GLY A 571 29.14 25.59 36.64
C GLY A 571 27.63 25.30 36.57
N PRO A 572 27.15 24.24 37.25
CA PRO A 572 25.83 23.65 37.02
C PRO A 572 24.62 24.57 37.22
N HIS A 573 24.82 25.69 37.90
CA HIS A 573 23.78 26.68 38.12
C HIS A 573 23.46 27.54 36.89
N ALA A 574 24.35 27.56 35.91
CA ALA A 574 24.27 28.36 34.70
C ALA A 574 24.04 27.52 33.42
N ASP A 575 23.79 26.21 33.55
CA ASP A 575 23.63 25.30 32.40
C ASP A 575 22.32 25.50 31.63
N GLY A 576 21.32 26.15 32.24
CA GLY A 576 19.99 26.33 31.67
C GLY A 576 19.98 26.84 30.22
N PRO A 577 20.66 27.96 29.89
CA PRO A 577 20.73 28.46 28.53
C PRO A 577 21.45 27.50 27.57
N VAL A 578 22.46 26.75 28.03
CA VAL A 578 23.21 25.77 27.22
C VAL A 578 22.30 24.60 26.84
N HIS A 579 21.62 24.01 27.82
CA HIS A 579 20.71 22.88 27.62
C HIS A 579 19.54 23.23 26.70
N GLU A 580 18.99 24.43 26.83
CA GLU A 580 17.87 24.89 26.00
C GLU A 580 18.30 25.27 24.59
N ALA A 581 19.49 25.85 24.41
CA ALA A 581 20.07 26.10 23.09
C ALA A 581 20.26 24.77 22.31
N VAL A 582 20.84 23.77 22.96
CA VAL A 582 21.02 22.42 22.39
C VAL A 582 19.67 21.78 22.09
N GLY A 583 18.73 21.80 23.03
CA GLY A 583 17.41 21.20 22.86
C GLY A 583 16.60 21.81 21.74
N LEU A 584 16.54 23.14 21.67
CA LEU A 584 15.81 23.84 20.61
C LEU A 584 16.44 23.58 19.24
N TRP A 585 17.77 23.60 19.14
CA TRP A 585 18.46 23.26 17.90
C TRP A 585 18.17 21.82 17.46
N SER A 586 18.29 20.84 18.34
CA SER A 586 18.00 19.44 18.01
C SER A 586 16.54 19.21 17.60
N ARG A 587 15.58 19.88 18.25
CA ARG A 587 14.15 19.82 17.88
C ARG A 587 13.89 20.42 16.49
N LEU A 588 14.54 21.54 16.17
CA LEU A 588 14.46 22.16 14.84
C LEU A 588 15.04 21.24 13.76
N CYS A 589 16.20 20.64 14.03
CA CYS A 589 16.84 19.68 13.13
C CYS A 589 15.98 18.43 12.92
N LEU A 590 15.34 17.90 13.97
CA LEU A 590 14.42 16.77 13.87
C LEU A 590 13.24 17.06 12.93
N VAL A 591 12.60 18.22 13.08
CA VAL A 591 11.39 18.56 12.30
C VAL A 591 11.73 18.95 10.86
N TYR A 592 12.68 19.88 10.67
CA TYR A 592 12.94 20.52 9.38
C TYR A 592 14.19 20.01 8.66
N GLY A 593 14.99 19.17 9.32
CA GLY A 593 16.23 18.65 8.79
C GLY A 593 17.42 19.53 9.13
N ARG A 594 18.52 18.90 9.53
CA ARG A 594 19.74 19.59 9.95
C ARG A 594 20.34 20.46 8.85
N GLY A 595 20.33 19.97 7.60
CA GLY A 595 20.87 20.72 6.46
C GLY A 595 20.15 22.05 6.21
N VAL A 596 18.83 22.09 6.41
CA VAL A 596 18.01 23.30 6.28
C VAL A 596 18.33 24.28 7.41
N ILE A 597 18.30 23.80 8.66
CA ILE A 597 18.55 24.65 9.84
C ILE A 597 19.97 25.22 9.84
N ASP A 598 20.97 24.39 9.53
CA ASP A 598 22.36 24.84 9.48
C ASP A 598 22.58 25.86 8.34
N ALA A 599 21.83 25.79 7.24
CA ALA A 599 21.88 26.79 6.17
C ALA A 599 21.24 28.12 6.60
N GLU A 600 20.08 28.08 7.27
CA GLU A 600 19.39 29.28 7.75
C GLU A 600 20.18 30.02 8.84
N ILE A 601 20.84 29.28 9.74
CA ILE A 601 21.70 29.89 10.76
C ILE A 601 22.95 30.51 10.12
N ARG A 602 23.54 29.86 9.09
CA ARG A 602 24.77 30.31 8.41
C ARG A 602 24.58 31.37 7.32
N GLY A 603 23.35 31.78 7.01
CA GLY A 603 23.05 32.80 5.97
C GLY A 603 23.78 34.15 6.15
N SER A 604 24.48 34.38 7.27
CA SER A 604 25.48 35.43 7.45
C SER A 604 26.80 34.80 7.90
N ALA A 605 27.89 35.07 7.16
CA ALA A 605 29.20 34.43 7.32
C ALA A 605 29.86 34.55 8.73
N ALA A 606 29.28 35.37 9.62
CA ALA A 606 29.77 35.61 10.98
C ALA A 606 29.06 34.76 12.08
N LEU A 607 28.07 33.93 11.74
CA LEU A 607 27.24 33.24 12.73
C LEU A 607 27.69 31.80 13.00
N ARG A 608 27.82 31.44 14.28
CA ARG A 608 28.16 30.09 14.74
C ARG A 608 26.90 29.21 14.84
N THR A 609 27.03 27.94 14.47
CA THR A 609 26.04 26.88 14.74
C THR A 609 26.40 26.14 16.03
N VAL A 610 25.48 25.32 16.55
CA VAL A 610 25.79 24.45 17.70
C VAL A 610 26.83 23.41 17.26
N PRO A 611 28.06 23.38 17.84
CA PRO A 611 29.08 22.42 17.46
C PRO A 611 28.67 20.99 17.84
N GLU A 612 29.19 20.00 17.11
CA GLU A 612 29.08 18.60 17.52
C GLU A 612 29.96 18.35 18.76
N PRO A 613 29.52 17.47 19.68
CA PRO A 613 30.28 17.17 20.90
C PRO A 613 31.59 16.43 20.59
N SER A 614 31.59 15.55 19.58
CA SER A 614 32.77 14.85 19.09
C SER A 614 33.14 15.28 17.66
N THR A 615 34.43 15.26 17.34
CA THR A 615 34.93 15.46 15.96
C THR A 615 34.87 14.17 15.14
N VAL A 616 34.63 13.03 15.79
CA VAL A 616 34.49 11.73 15.16
C VAL A 616 33.00 11.44 14.96
N PRO A 617 32.57 11.00 13.76
CA PRO A 617 31.18 10.62 13.54
C PRO A 617 30.81 9.43 14.42
N LEU A 618 29.63 9.52 15.05
CA LEU A 618 29.05 8.39 15.75
C LEU A 618 28.70 7.30 14.71
N GLN A 619 29.34 6.15 14.86
CA GLN A 619 29.11 4.94 14.06
C GLN A 619 28.51 3.86 14.97
N ALA A 620 28.51 2.59 14.54
CA ALA A 620 28.04 1.47 15.34
C ALA A 620 28.75 1.48 16.71
N MET A 621 27.96 1.56 17.77
CA MET A 621 28.44 1.59 19.15
C MET A 621 28.03 0.27 19.81
N PRO A 622 28.96 -0.47 20.42
CA PRO A 622 28.60 -1.69 21.12
C PRO A 622 27.81 -1.34 22.37
N LEU A 623 26.54 -1.75 22.40
CA LEU A 623 25.70 -1.71 23.58
C LEU A 623 26.09 -2.80 24.56
N HIS A 624 25.90 -2.50 25.83
CA HIS A 624 25.82 -3.53 26.85
C HIS A 624 24.36 -4.00 26.96
N GLY A 625 24.06 -5.19 26.42
CA GLY A 625 22.71 -5.78 26.43
C GLY A 625 21.86 -5.41 25.20
N SER A 626 20.55 -5.38 25.39
CA SER A 626 19.56 -4.97 24.38
C SER A 626 18.93 -3.63 24.76
N VAL A 627 18.33 -2.93 23.80
CA VAL A 627 17.54 -1.72 24.09
C VAL A 627 16.07 -2.14 24.21
N PRO A 628 15.46 -2.07 25.40
CA PRO A 628 14.03 -2.33 25.53
C PRO A 628 13.21 -1.24 24.83
N ALA A 629 11.97 -1.58 24.49
CA ALA A 629 10.99 -0.58 24.08
C ALA A 629 10.87 0.50 25.16
N PHE A 630 10.81 1.77 24.75
CA PHE A 630 10.72 2.94 25.62
C PHE A 630 11.84 3.04 26.67
N ALA A 631 13.06 2.59 26.31
CA ALA A 631 14.21 2.64 27.20
C ALA A 631 14.40 4.00 27.89
N THR A 632 14.68 3.96 29.19
CA THR A 632 15.01 5.14 30.02
C THR A 632 16.52 5.34 30.17
N SER A 633 17.33 4.37 29.76
CA SER A 633 18.79 4.47 29.78
C SER A 633 19.43 3.60 28.71
N LEU A 634 20.56 4.04 28.18
CA LEU A 634 21.42 3.27 27.27
C LEU A 634 22.80 3.12 27.91
N VAL A 635 23.34 1.90 27.90
CA VAL A 635 24.69 1.62 28.42
C VAL A 635 25.62 1.31 27.26
N LEU A 636 26.50 2.26 26.93
CA LEU A 636 27.47 2.11 25.84
C LEU A 636 28.81 1.63 26.39
N ALA A 637 29.27 0.50 25.87
CA ALA A 637 30.54 -0.11 26.24
C ALA A 637 31.61 0.18 25.18
N ARG A 638 32.89 -0.12 25.52
CA ARG A 638 34.03 -0.09 24.59
C ARG A 638 34.12 1.19 23.74
N LEU A 639 33.83 2.32 24.35
CA LEU A 639 33.88 3.61 23.67
C LEU A 639 35.32 3.95 23.27
N ARG A 640 35.48 4.41 22.02
CA ARG A 640 36.77 4.85 21.49
C ARG A 640 37.36 5.99 22.35
N PRO A 641 38.69 6.05 22.56
CA PRO A 641 39.33 7.06 23.41
C PRO A 641 38.98 8.52 23.04
N GLU A 642 38.73 8.80 21.75
CA GLU A 642 38.38 10.12 21.22
C GLU A 642 36.96 10.58 21.62
N LEU A 643 36.12 9.65 22.09
CA LEU A 643 34.80 9.93 22.64
C LEU A 643 34.85 10.22 24.14
N TRP A 644 36.04 10.38 24.70
CA TRP A 644 36.27 10.82 26.07
C TRP A 644 37.11 12.09 26.07
N THR A 645 36.81 13.00 26.99
CA THR A 645 37.66 14.15 27.30
C THR A 645 38.06 14.14 28.77
N GLY A 646 39.17 14.81 29.11
CA GLY A 646 39.66 14.90 30.49
C GLY A 646 40.64 13.79 30.90
N THR A 647 41.01 13.80 32.18
CA THR A 647 41.98 12.84 32.75
C THR A 647 41.33 11.47 32.98
N PRO A 648 42.09 10.35 32.98
CA PRO A 648 41.54 9.00 33.21
C PRO A 648 40.66 8.84 34.47
N ALA A 649 40.93 9.62 35.52
CA ALA A 649 40.14 9.60 36.75
C ALA A 649 38.83 10.42 36.64
N GLY A 650 38.74 11.38 35.72
CA GLY A 650 37.60 12.28 35.53
C GLY A 650 37.20 12.42 34.06
N ARG A 651 37.23 11.32 33.29
CA ARG A 651 36.84 11.35 31.88
C ARG A 651 35.36 11.66 31.74
N VAL A 652 35.02 12.58 30.84
CA VAL A 652 33.66 12.94 30.46
C VAL A 652 33.37 12.37 29.07
N PRO A 653 32.27 11.63 28.89
CA PRO A 653 31.89 11.08 27.59
C PRO A 653 31.36 12.19 26.65
N LEU A 654 31.86 12.24 25.42
CA LEU A 654 31.48 13.19 24.36
C LEU A 654 30.46 12.61 23.36
N ILE A 655 29.80 11.52 23.72
CA ILE A 655 28.84 10.81 22.85
C ILE A 655 27.54 11.59 22.65
N ALA A 656 27.12 12.32 23.67
CA ALA A 656 25.85 13.01 23.77
C ALA A 656 25.96 14.06 24.87
N ARG A 657 25.05 15.02 24.88
CA ARG A 657 25.01 16.08 25.91
C ARG A 657 23.59 16.25 26.45
N PRO A 658 23.43 16.74 27.68
CA PRO A 658 22.13 17.01 28.26
C PRO A 658 21.26 17.81 27.30
N GLY A 659 20.07 17.26 27.08
CA GLY A 659 19.06 17.91 26.31
C GLY A 659 19.13 17.76 24.78
N GLU A 660 20.10 17.03 24.27
CA GLU A 660 20.18 16.70 22.85
C GLU A 660 19.12 15.66 22.45
N LEU A 661 18.57 15.78 21.24
CA LEU A 661 17.84 14.69 20.60
C LEU A 661 18.79 13.93 19.68
N LEU A 662 18.71 12.60 19.72
CA LEU A 662 19.51 11.71 18.89
C LEU A 662 18.61 10.70 18.16
N LEU A 663 19.06 10.29 16.98
CA LEU A 663 18.49 9.15 16.28
C LEU A 663 19.15 7.88 16.81
N LEU A 664 18.34 6.97 17.33
CA LEU A 664 18.76 5.63 17.73
C LEU A 664 18.30 4.67 16.65
N ARG A 665 19.25 4.05 15.94
CA ARG A 665 18.97 3.09 14.88
C ARG A 665 19.57 1.73 15.20
N GLY A 666 18.78 0.68 15.05
CA GLY A 666 19.22 -0.70 15.25
C GLY A 666 18.25 -1.69 14.60
N ARG A 667 18.53 -2.98 14.71
CA ARG A 667 17.61 -4.03 14.24
C ARG A 667 16.57 -4.35 15.30
N ALA A 668 15.31 -4.43 14.88
CA ALA A 668 14.27 -4.98 15.72
C ALA A 668 14.56 -6.44 16.07
N ALA A 669 14.00 -6.91 17.18
CA ALA A 669 14.03 -8.34 17.52
C ALA A 669 13.48 -9.18 16.35
N PRO A 670 14.05 -10.38 16.09
CA PRO A 670 13.54 -11.26 15.05
C PRO A 670 12.12 -11.70 15.37
N ASP A 671 11.33 -11.95 14.34
CA ASP A 671 9.99 -12.51 14.49
C ASP A 671 10.08 -13.90 15.14
N PRO A 672 9.42 -14.12 16.29
CA PRO A 672 9.50 -15.38 17.03
C PRO A 672 8.95 -16.57 16.23
N ASP A 673 8.00 -16.35 15.32
CA ASP A 673 7.32 -17.43 14.58
C ASP A 673 8.08 -17.82 13.30
N THR A 674 8.69 -16.85 12.63
CA THR A 674 9.36 -17.07 11.34
C THR A 674 10.89 -17.09 11.43
N GLY A 675 11.47 -16.62 12.54
CA GLY A 675 12.92 -16.47 12.71
C GLY A 675 13.55 -15.45 11.77
N THR A 676 12.74 -14.67 11.04
CA THR A 676 13.22 -13.67 10.10
C THR A 676 13.88 -12.51 10.85
N PRO A 677 15.03 -12.00 10.37
CA PRO A 677 15.69 -10.86 11.00
C PRO A 677 14.76 -9.65 10.95
N GLY A 678 14.57 -9.00 12.11
CA GLY A 678 13.73 -7.81 12.21
C GLY A 678 14.24 -6.66 11.33
N PRO A 679 13.34 -5.77 10.87
CA PRO A 679 13.71 -4.62 10.05
C PRO A 679 14.66 -3.68 10.79
N MET A 680 15.37 -2.84 10.04
CA MET A 680 16.12 -1.73 10.62
C MET A 680 15.15 -0.63 11.03
N VAL A 681 15.08 -0.35 12.32
CA VAL A 681 14.18 0.66 12.90
C VAL A 681 15.00 1.86 13.36
N GLN A 682 14.44 3.05 13.21
CA GLN A 682 15.01 4.29 13.70
C GLN A 682 14.01 5.07 14.55
N GLY A 683 14.35 5.20 15.84
CA GLY A 683 13.61 5.99 16.82
C GLY A 683 14.38 7.24 17.24
N VAL A 684 13.71 8.14 17.96
CA VAL A 684 14.32 9.33 18.56
C VAL A 684 14.43 9.15 20.06
N VAL A 685 15.52 9.64 20.64
CA VAL A 685 15.73 9.68 22.10
C VAL A 685 16.14 11.09 22.53
N GLU A 686 15.58 11.55 23.65
CA GLU A 686 15.94 12.81 24.30
C GLU A 686 16.84 12.53 25.50
N VAL A 687 18.06 13.07 25.47
CA VAL A 687 19.07 12.86 26.49
C VAL A 687 18.79 13.76 27.69
N ASP A 688 18.76 13.16 28.89
CA ASP A 688 18.68 13.89 30.15
C ASP A 688 20.08 14.21 30.68
N SER A 689 20.88 13.17 30.89
CA SER A 689 22.25 13.27 31.40
C SER A 689 23.12 12.16 30.83
N VAL A 690 24.43 12.38 30.83
CA VAL A 690 25.41 11.38 30.40
C VAL A 690 26.47 11.26 31.48
N VAL A 691 26.64 10.06 32.01
CA VAL A 691 27.53 9.82 33.15
C VAL A 691 28.50 8.70 32.82
N ARG A 692 29.76 8.85 33.22
CA ARG A 692 30.71 7.75 33.26
C ARG A 692 30.34 6.81 34.41
N ALA A 693 30.20 5.52 34.15
CA ALA A 693 30.07 4.51 35.19
C ALA A 693 31.22 3.50 35.10
N THR A 694 31.75 3.12 36.26
CA THR A 694 32.67 1.98 36.41
C THR A 694 31.87 0.69 36.60
N ALA A 695 32.48 -0.48 36.36
CA ALA A 695 31.88 -1.80 36.58
C ALA A 695 31.05 -1.90 37.88
N SER A 696 31.63 -1.43 39.00
CA SER A 696 31.05 -1.44 40.34
C SER A 696 29.85 -0.52 40.58
N LEU A 697 29.60 0.44 39.68
CA LEU A 697 28.42 1.32 39.67
C LEU A 697 27.33 0.73 38.79
N VAL A 698 27.68 0.09 37.68
CA VAL A 698 26.74 -0.63 36.81
C VAL A 698 26.10 -1.81 37.56
N ASP A 699 26.88 -2.57 38.34
CA ASP A 699 26.37 -3.67 39.18
C ASP A 699 25.39 -3.20 40.28
N ARG A 700 25.39 -1.90 40.62
CA ARG A 700 24.45 -1.29 41.58
C ARG A 700 23.25 -0.61 40.90
N MET A 701 23.35 -0.35 39.60
CA MET A 701 22.23 0.09 38.79
C MET A 701 21.45 -1.17 38.40
N ASP A 702 20.40 -1.49 39.15
CA ASP A 702 19.55 -2.66 38.92
C ASP A 702 18.82 -2.57 37.57
N THR A 703 19.55 -2.92 36.50
CA THR A 703 19.06 -3.00 35.12
C THR A 703 18.25 -4.29 34.90
N SER A 704 18.39 -5.26 35.80
CA SER A 704 17.65 -6.54 35.85
C SER A 704 16.19 -6.35 36.23
N ALA A 705 15.87 -5.52 37.24
CA ALA A 705 14.48 -5.32 37.67
C ALA A 705 13.61 -4.66 36.58
N ALA A 706 14.16 -3.74 35.80
CA ALA A 706 13.44 -3.07 34.70
C ALA A 706 13.19 -4.00 33.49
N ALA A 707 14.14 -4.88 33.16
CA ALA A 707 14.00 -5.85 32.07
C ALA A 707 12.99 -6.97 32.39
N ILE A 708 12.91 -7.38 33.66
CA ILE A 708 11.99 -8.42 34.14
C ILE A 708 10.55 -7.89 34.22
N LEU A 709 10.34 -6.66 34.72
CA LEU A 709 9.01 -6.02 34.77
C LEU A 709 8.43 -5.70 33.38
N ALA A 710 9.28 -5.50 32.38
CA ALA A 710 8.86 -5.25 30.99
C ALA A 710 8.42 -6.52 30.25
N SER A 711 8.80 -7.71 30.73
CA SER A 711 8.49 -9.00 30.11
C SER A 711 7.41 -9.78 30.86
N ASP A 712 7.30 -9.63 32.19
CA ASP A 712 6.19 -10.14 32.99
C ASP A 712 6.04 -9.33 34.30
N PRO A 713 4.96 -8.55 34.49
CA PRO A 713 4.76 -7.74 35.68
C PRO A 713 4.56 -8.56 36.98
N ALA A 714 4.42 -9.89 36.90
CA ALA A 714 4.33 -10.80 38.06
C ALA A 714 5.66 -11.49 38.42
N ALA A 715 6.70 -11.37 37.60
CA ALA A 715 7.95 -12.11 37.75
C ALA A 715 8.96 -11.40 38.67
N LEU A 716 8.58 -10.95 39.86
CA LEU A 716 9.62 -10.64 40.86
C LEU A 716 10.17 -11.97 41.41
N PRO A 717 11.47 -12.25 41.29
CA PRO A 717 12.04 -13.46 41.88
C PRO A 717 11.85 -13.43 43.39
N GLY A 718 11.34 -14.52 43.96
CA GLY A 718 11.32 -14.74 45.40
C GLY A 718 12.74 -14.78 45.98
N PRO A 719 12.90 -14.60 47.30
CA PRO A 719 14.19 -14.41 47.98
C PRO A 719 15.22 -15.56 47.84
N ASP A 720 14.88 -16.65 47.15
CA ASP A 720 15.73 -17.83 46.94
C ASP A 720 16.32 -17.95 45.52
N ALA A 721 16.02 -17.03 44.59
CA ALA A 721 16.71 -16.97 43.31
C ALA A 721 18.07 -16.28 43.51
N GLY A 722 19.13 -17.09 43.64
CA GLY A 722 20.49 -16.59 43.78
C GLY A 722 20.79 -15.51 42.74
N SER A 723 21.21 -14.33 43.21
CA SER A 723 21.68 -13.22 42.38
C SER A 723 22.70 -13.75 41.39
N CYS A 724 22.31 -13.86 40.11
CA CYS A 724 23.28 -14.06 39.06
C CYS A 724 24.03 -12.73 38.94
N LEU A 725 25.13 -12.61 39.69
CA LEU A 725 26.13 -11.57 39.49
C LEU A 725 26.72 -11.78 38.10
N VAL A 726 26.05 -11.23 37.10
CA VAL A 726 26.65 -11.04 35.78
C VAL A 726 27.77 -10.05 36.01
N CYS A 727 29.02 -10.48 35.85
CA CYS A 727 30.17 -9.60 35.99
C CYS A 727 29.97 -8.38 35.07
N GLY A 728 29.77 -7.19 35.64
CA GLY A 728 29.72 -5.95 34.89
C GLY A 728 31.01 -5.76 34.07
N PRO A 729 30.96 -4.99 32.96
CA PRO A 729 32.12 -4.75 32.12
C PRO A 729 33.25 -4.12 32.95
N GLN A 730 34.46 -4.71 32.92
CA GLN A 730 35.63 -4.21 33.67
C GLN A 730 36.15 -2.84 33.19
N GLU A 731 35.62 -2.32 32.09
CA GLU A 731 36.00 -1.07 31.44
C GLU A 731 35.05 0.07 31.82
N ASP A 732 35.50 1.32 31.65
CA ASP A 732 34.63 2.50 31.77
C ASP A 732 33.51 2.44 30.72
N VAL A 733 32.26 2.54 31.16
CA VAL A 733 31.09 2.64 30.29
C VAL A 733 30.46 4.03 30.37
N ALA A 734 29.79 4.45 29.30
CA ALA A 734 28.95 5.64 29.35
C ALA A 734 27.49 5.23 29.51
N VAL A 735 26.84 5.79 30.53
CA VAL A 735 25.41 5.64 30.77
C VAL A 735 24.73 6.91 30.27
N VAL A 736 23.91 6.77 29.23
CA VAL A 736 23.06 7.83 28.72
C VAL A 736 21.70 7.67 29.37
N VAL A 737 21.33 8.59 30.26
CA VAL A 737 20.00 8.65 30.85
C VAL A 737 19.09 9.37 29.87
N LEU A 738 17.98 8.73 29.52
CA LEU A 738 17.00 9.26 28.57
C LEU A 738 15.85 9.88 29.34
N ARG A 739 15.57 11.14 29.03
CA ARG A 739 14.35 11.81 29.48
C ARG A 739 13.13 11.18 28.82
N ARG A 740 13.30 10.85 27.55
CA ARG A 740 12.23 10.35 26.71
C ARG A 740 12.76 9.48 25.58
N SER A 741 12.01 8.44 25.24
CA SER A 741 12.26 7.59 24.09
C SER A 741 10.98 7.42 23.29
N TRP A 742 11.06 7.60 21.99
CA TRP A 742 9.99 7.30 21.03
C TRP A 742 10.17 5.94 20.37
N LEU A 743 11.21 5.22 20.76
CA LEU A 743 11.48 3.87 20.28
C LEU A 743 10.48 2.91 20.92
N ALA A 744 9.46 2.48 20.17
CA ALA A 744 8.45 1.53 20.63
C ALA A 744 8.89 0.08 20.41
N THR A 745 9.91 -0.12 19.57
CA THR A 745 10.42 -1.44 19.20
C THR A 745 11.72 -1.76 19.95
N ALA A 746 11.81 -2.93 20.57
CA ALA A 746 13.07 -3.36 21.20
C ALA A 746 14.16 -3.61 20.14
N LEU A 747 15.37 -3.12 20.39
CA LEU A 747 16.52 -3.28 19.50
C LEU A 747 17.50 -4.31 20.03
N VAL A 748 18.00 -5.14 19.12
CA VAL A 748 19.00 -6.18 19.41
C VAL A 748 20.27 -5.94 18.61
N GLY A 749 21.41 -6.36 19.19
CA GLY A 749 22.71 -6.25 18.54
C GLY A 749 23.30 -4.84 18.59
N GLU A 750 24.01 -4.45 17.54
CA GLU A 750 24.66 -3.13 17.46
C GLU A 750 23.63 -2.04 17.14
N VAL A 751 23.73 -0.93 17.87
CA VAL A 751 22.97 0.29 17.56
C VAL A 751 23.91 1.39 17.08
N THR A 752 23.35 2.30 16.31
CA THR A 752 23.99 3.53 15.89
C THR A 752 23.24 4.71 16.49
N LEU A 753 24.00 5.60 17.14
CA LEU A 753 23.50 6.91 17.53
C LEU A 753 23.86 7.91 16.42
N ARG A 754 22.92 8.74 15.98
CA ARG A 754 23.14 9.66 14.88
C ARG A 754 22.51 11.03 15.13
N ARG A 755 23.01 12.04 14.40
CA ARG A 755 22.57 13.45 14.43
C ARG A 755 22.18 13.97 13.04
N ASP A 756 22.17 13.10 12.05
CA ASP A 756 21.86 13.42 10.67
C ASP A 756 20.34 13.37 10.44
N PHE A 757 19.62 14.27 11.11
CA PHE A 757 18.18 14.42 10.89
C PHE A 757 17.95 14.90 9.46
N PRO A 758 17.33 14.09 8.58
CA PRO A 758 17.00 14.53 7.23
C PRO A 758 15.79 15.47 7.22
N GLY A 759 14.99 15.47 8.29
CA GLY A 759 13.75 16.24 8.41
C GLY A 759 12.56 15.56 7.77
N PHE A 760 11.42 16.24 7.83
CA PHE A 760 10.17 15.82 7.21
C PHE A 760 9.56 16.97 6.38
N ASP A 761 8.90 16.61 5.28
CA ASP A 761 8.23 17.59 4.45
C ASP A 761 7.00 18.16 5.15
N VAL A 762 6.77 19.46 4.92
CA VAL A 762 5.66 20.20 5.52
C VAL A 762 4.30 19.56 5.20
N PRO A 763 4.02 19.06 3.97
CA PRO A 763 2.81 18.28 3.70
C PRO A 763 2.59 17.07 4.63
N SER A 764 3.63 16.28 4.90
CA SER A 764 3.54 15.11 5.79
C SER A 764 3.28 15.55 7.23
N LEU A 765 3.97 16.59 7.70
CA LEU A 765 3.74 17.17 9.03
C LEU A 765 2.32 17.76 9.17
N ALA A 766 1.81 18.39 8.12
CA ALA A 766 0.47 18.98 8.08
C ALA A 766 -0.63 17.92 8.16
N THR A 767 -0.50 16.83 7.40
CA THR A 767 -1.46 15.70 7.44
C THR A 767 -1.27 14.81 8.66
N GLY A 768 -0.10 14.86 9.30
CA GLY A 768 0.24 14.01 10.45
C GLY A 768 0.50 12.55 10.07
N ARG A 769 0.82 12.27 8.79
CA ARG A 769 1.15 10.94 8.27
C ARG A 769 2.28 11.04 7.25
N LEU A 770 3.01 9.94 7.04
CA LEU A 770 3.98 9.86 5.95
C LEU A 770 3.24 9.70 4.63
N LEU A 771 3.35 10.71 3.77
CA LEU A 771 2.69 10.71 2.46
C LEU A 771 3.48 9.88 1.44
N PRO A 772 2.80 9.30 0.42
CA PRO A 772 3.48 8.57 -0.64
C PRO A 772 4.54 9.42 -1.35
N LEU A 773 5.72 8.84 -1.61
CA LEU A 773 6.86 9.57 -2.19
C LEU A 773 6.53 10.19 -3.56
N ASP A 774 5.73 9.53 -4.39
CA ASP A 774 5.29 10.08 -5.68
C ASP A 774 4.45 11.34 -5.51
N PHE A 775 3.53 11.32 -4.55
CA PHE A 775 2.69 12.46 -4.25
C PHE A 775 3.52 13.62 -3.71
N LEU A 776 4.44 13.34 -2.78
CA LEU A 776 5.35 14.36 -2.26
C LEU A 776 6.25 14.94 -3.36
N ALA A 777 6.78 14.09 -4.24
CA ALA A 777 7.60 14.54 -5.36
C ALA A 777 6.81 15.48 -6.29
N GLU A 778 5.55 15.16 -6.56
CA GLU A 778 4.66 16.00 -7.37
C GLU A 778 4.32 17.34 -6.68
N VAL A 779 3.95 17.31 -5.40
CA VAL A 779 3.57 18.50 -4.61
C VAL A 779 4.75 19.43 -4.34
N THR A 780 5.88 18.87 -3.92
CA THR A 780 7.07 19.64 -3.53
C THR A 780 7.99 19.93 -4.70
N SER A 781 7.79 19.27 -5.84
CA SER A 781 8.68 19.35 -7.02
C SER A 781 10.12 18.89 -6.74
N ARG A 782 10.31 18.08 -5.68
CA ARG A 782 11.58 17.44 -5.33
C ARG A 782 11.62 16.02 -5.89
N SER A 783 12.82 15.47 -6.06
CA SER A 783 12.94 14.10 -6.53
C SER A 783 12.55 13.08 -5.44
N SER A 784 11.91 11.97 -5.80
CA SER A 784 11.56 10.92 -4.82
C SER A 784 12.79 10.36 -4.09
N ALA A 785 13.97 10.39 -4.73
CA ALA A 785 15.22 9.95 -4.13
C ALA A 785 15.70 10.86 -3.00
N GLU A 786 15.45 12.17 -3.08
CA GLU A 786 15.74 13.11 -2.00
C GLU A 786 14.81 12.92 -0.79
N LEU A 787 13.57 12.49 -1.05
CA LEU A 787 12.50 12.37 -0.05
C LEU A 787 12.50 11.02 0.68
N ALA A 788 12.95 9.94 0.01
CA ALA A 788 12.92 8.58 0.53
C ALA A 788 13.73 8.37 1.83
N GLY A 789 14.67 9.27 2.13
CA GLY A 789 15.59 9.09 3.26
C GLY A 789 16.55 7.91 3.04
N PRO A 790 17.16 7.37 4.12
CA PRO A 790 18.04 6.22 4.04
C PRO A 790 17.26 4.97 3.57
N PRO A 791 17.81 4.17 2.62
CA PRO A 791 17.16 2.94 2.18
C PRO A 791 17.03 1.95 3.34
N ASP A 792 15.96 1.17 3.32
CA ASP A 792 15.69 0.04 4.24
C ASP A 792 15.58 0.40 5.73
N VAL A 793 15.30 1.67 6.06
CA VAL A 793 15.08 2.12 7.45
C VAL A 793 13.64 2.55 7.65
N ASP A 794 12.96 1.94 8.62
CA ASP A 794 11.67 2.43 9.06
C ASP A 794 11.83 3.71 9.88
N ARG A 795 11.21 4.79 9.40
CA ARG A 795 11.24 6.14 9.99
C ARG A 795 9.91 6.53 10.64
N ALA A 796 8.98 5.59 10.82
CA ALA A 796 7.68 5.87 11.43
C ALA A 796 7.81 6.46 12.85
N GLU A 797 8.70 5.90 13.67
CA GLU A 797 8.93 6.37 15.04
C GLU A 797 9.64 7.74 15.07
N GLU A 798 10.60 7.98 14.17
CA GLU A 798 11.20 9.31 13.97
C GLU A 798 10.14 10.35 13.57
N PHE A 799 9.23 9.99 12.67
CA PHE A 799 8.14 10.87 12.24
C PHE A 799 7.18 11.17 13.38
N ALA A 800 6.83 10.16 14.20
CA ALA A 800 5.98 10.34 15.36
C ALA A 800 6.59 11.36 16.35
N ALA A 801 7.90 11.27 16.61
CA ALA A 801 8.61 12.22 17.45
C ALA A 801 8.59 13.65 16.86
N ALA A 802 8.89 13.78 15.57
CA ALA A 802 8.87 15.07 14.88
C ALA A 802 7.47 15.70 14.88
N LEU A 803 6.44 14.89 14.61
CA LEU A 803 5.04 15.32 14.61
C LEU A 803 4.59 15.77 16.01
N GLU A 804 5.04 15.11 17.06
CA GLU A 804 4.72 15.52 18.42
C GLU A 804 5.33 16.89 18.76
N VAL A 805 6.62 17.08 18.45
CA VAL A 805 7.29 18.38 18.63
C VAL A 805 6.57 19.47 17.83
N PHE A 806 6.25 19.19 16.58
CA PHE A 806 5.51 20.10 15.70
C PHE A 806 4.12 20.45 16.24
N ARG A 807 3.37 19.45 16.73
CA ARG A 807 2.06 19.67 17.37
C ARG A 807 2.20 20.49 18.65
N GLY A 808 3.23 20.25 19.45
CA GLY A 808 3.51 21.04 20.65
C GLY A 808 3.69 22.53 20.34
N TRP A 809 4.44 22.85 19.27
CA TRP A 809 4.64 24.25 18.83
C TRP A 809 3.39 24.88 18.22
N THR A 810 2.55 24.11 17.55
CA THR A 810 1.37 24.64 16.84
C THR A 810 0.09 24.63 17.68
N ARG A 811 0.02 23.85 18.78
CA ARG A 811 -1.20 23.69 19.60
C ARG A 811 -1.73 25.01 20.13
N HIS A 812 -0.85 25.85 20.68
CA HIS A 812 -1.24 27.12 21.30
C HIS A 812 -1.36 28.26 20.29
N ALA A 813 -1.17 27.97 19.00
CA ALA A 813 -1.39 28.94 17.97
C ALA A 813 -2.88 29.30 17.79
N LEU A 814 -3.85 28.58 18.36
CA LEU A 814 -5.29 28.79 18.07
C LEU A 814 -5.97 29.89 18.91
N GLU A 815 -5.43 30.24 20.07
CA GLU A 815 -5.92 31.30 20.96
C GLU A 815 -5.38 32.68 20.54
#